data_AF-A0A970N8B8-F1
#
_entry.id   AF-A0A970N8B8-F1
#
_cell.length_a   1.000
_cell.length_b   1.000
_cell.length_c   1.000
_cell.angle_alpha   90.00
_cell.angle_beta   90.00
_cell.angle_gamma   90.00
#
_symmetry.space_group_name_H-M   'P 1'
#
loop_
_entity.id
_entity.type
_entity.pdbx_description
1 polymer ?
#
loop_
_entity_poly.entity_id
_entity_poly.type
_entity_poly.pdbx_seq_one_letter_code
_entity_poly.pdbx_strand_id
1 'polypeptide(L)'
;MKRFTRFISMLLCIVTITTAIPVRVLADTSSHDSVYSIDNGYIRVEVSGENGGFVVNTEEGDLLKKSDNNKKLLFHNGQYDTSFVSFRVDYGEGRVEDYIFGGKYGNLSDPSRLGVQVSQAQANGDIVATWRVGQLTFTQNITLANEVSSEHGMVSIQLEVENQTGAPVDVKARILLDTCLGDKDFAYYQVLAENLSAEAITSERVLNGSKYALPQNFYAMDDPLNAGIMAYTVNNPANMPYQIAFGHWNNLASTLFDFTPNSSLNFTNVYNEYLTADSAYALYYDLNSIPSSKSASLISFYGVYSRHNVPAANSVAIDATVPIRLELNPDKTGFIRLSDLGIADFAAGAVFENYASETAMDLENITLAVQTTSNLRVLSDSGSAINEFGDLEPVRVNYSDVKIGNTISKQLYFQAHLSENAAYERITFGVYDVSSPDGELADDRLLGEKVVYILLPGSDGAIPKVTFSSMTPEVIYTSGTRHLFVALTNASMLDNRANWNLYAYSVDGKIKVDIPENSISISGGIMDIALKDDIELAPGSWYLQLEWTDYAVTSKLVPAVHQKQTASQLRFVVSEDKKYKNESYGVLCVVEYNVDKNPGIKTETYNHDSMYRLVAFEDEDAFKEFSKETSKYVEILLIFRGEFTGERKVLTSNGQLETTYYSAVSTKHLDTTTRQYVIDNPITINGCMDFEAGTMAVYYEDYLSPEGFRSAAIMTEFDGDLLTSDARTSVWKGKAIFTKIEQKKNFSLRPYDINGNRKENFNDATIQLIWPSVYGLGQTLAGMIFKLAYGELGVVIDTPEPEEEEDENSAEAPEEDDEEEELEETELGRVLSFTASFSLSFLNPKEGEKPRETYWTKMQELFEYHTTDSSLYEIAYGKDKVNQVGDFTKVNEDDEDDKGWTGSVMVQDVLFGCGVGFYGVKFKVDVGIQNYIDSLPKIKGTLEVNTVNNWAFSFEGEMEMATFSLEAKLSFKSYKNFPVPDEVYFFAGGFKPGINIDTYGVIWITGGGGGISDLYESIFLKQALPPLKLILAVSFNIAQVMDATAKLGIGLTGISLEASDIKVMTAIKVIPKLALTMEWYPDLDLKGALSIDLFQGVIKGNGYIVLIGKGYTDWFFEMYAKAALKIPISVPAVGGMTIAAVDLGINTEKIWGGFQALSIAYGITYYWGELDVDFTTGANKAKPTFPDLLGQKDLPIYY
;
A
#
# COMPACT_ATOMS: atom_id res chain seq x y z
N MET A 1 73.15 -46.89 47.57
CA MET A 1 71.98 -46.16 48.12
C MET A 1 72.16 -44.64 48.20
N LYS A 2 73.17 -44.07 48.89
CA LYS A 2 73.33 -42.59 49.01
C LYS A 2 73.44 -41.79 47.69
N ARG A 3 73.85 -42.40 46.57
CA ARG A 3 73.90 -41.74 45.25
C ARG A 3 72.55 -41.70 44.53
N PHE A 4 71.66 -42.66 44.82
CA PHE A 4 70.33 -42.72 44.21
C PHE A 4 69.36 -41.74 44.87
N THR A 5 69.44 -41.58 46.19
CA THR A 5 68.65 -40.57 46.93
C THR A 5 69.07 -39.14 46.58
N ARG A 6 70.37 -38.90 46.30
CA ARG A 6 70.85 -37.58 45.82
C ARG A 6 70.38 -37.26 44.40
N PHE A 7 70.28 -38.27 43.53
CA PHE A 7 69.76 -38.10 42.18
C PHE A 7 68.25 -37.78 42.20
N ILE A 8 67.48 -38.48 43.03
CA ILE A 8 66.04 -38.22 43.19
C ILE A 8 65.78 -36.86 43.85
N SER A 9 66.55 -36.46 44.87
CA SER A 9 66.41 -35.10 45.45
C SER A 9 66.82 -33.99 44.47
N MET A 10 67.83 -34.20 43.61
CA MET A 10 68.15 -33.25 42.53
C MET A 10 67.03 -33.17 41.49
N LEU A 11 66.43 -34.31 41.12
CA LEU A 11 65.30 -34.35 40.20
C LEU A 11 64.07 -33.64 40.80
N LEU A 12 63.79 -33.83 42.10
CA LEU A 12 62.68 -33.17 42.79
C LEU A 12 62.90 -31.65 42.96
N CYS A 13 64.14 -31.20 43.20
CA CYS A 13 64.48 -29.77 43.20
C CYS A 13 64.38 -29.15 41.79
N ILE A 14 64.76 -29.87 40.73
CA ILE A 14 64.62 -29.37 39.35
C ILE A 14 63.13 -29.26 38.98
N VAL A 15 62.30 -30.25 39.35
CA VAL A 15 60.86 -30.23 39.09
C VAL A 15 60.14 -29.13 39.87
N THR A 16 60.53 -28.85 41.12
CA THR A 16 59.95 -27.75 41.92
C THR A 16 60.42 -26.35 41.48
N ILE A 17 61.62 -26.22 40.91
CA ILE A 17 62.10 -24.96 40.31
C ILE A 17 61.45 -24.71 38.94
N THR A 18 61.14 -25.75 38.16
CA THR A 18 60.41 -25.58 36.88
C THR A 18 58.92 -25.23 37.05
N THR A 19 58.31 -25.52 38.20
CA THR A 19 56.90 -25.15 38.47
C THR A 19 56.72 -23.78 39.13
N ALA A 20 57.80 -23.07 39.45
CA ALA A 20 57.77 -21.80 40.17
C ALA A 20 58.23 -20.58 39.34
N ILE A 21 58.48 -20.75 38.04
CA ILE A 21 58.70 -19.61 37.13
C ILE A 21 57.33 -19.18 36.59
N PRO A 22 56.89 -17.93 36.82
CA PRO A 22 55.71 -17.40 36.14
C PRO A 22 55.94 -17.45 34.63
N VAL A 23 55.01 -18.07 33.88
CA VAL A 23 55.03 -18.24 32.42
C VAL A 23 54.92 -16.89 31.65
N ARG A 24 55.19 -15.74 32.28
CA ARG A 24 55.13 -14.41 31.67
C ARG A 24 56.47 -13.83 31.19
N VAL A 25 57.58 -14.59 31.21
CA VAL A 25 58.92 -14.03 30.84
C VAL A 25 59.70 -14.90 29.84
N LEU A 26 59.08 -15.90 29.21
CA LEU A 26 59.70 -16.69 28.13
C LEU A 26 58.81 -16.81 26.87
N ALA A 27 57.90 -15.86 26.67
CA ALA A 27 57.11 -15.71 25.45
C ALA A 27 57.39 -14.38 24.72
N ASP A 28 58.57 -13.80 24.94
CA ASP A 28 58.92 -12.46 24.42
C ASP A 28 60.11 -12.54 23.44
N THR A 29 60.11 -13.56 22.58
CA THR A 29 61.05 -13.70 21.44
C THR A 29 60.42 -14.52 20.30
N SER A 30 59.17 -14.22 20.01
CA SER A 30 58.60 -14.36 18.67
C SER A 30 57.66 -13.18 18.49
N SER A 31 58.13 -12.13 17.83
CA SER A 31 57.29 -11.08 17.26
C SER A 31 56.29 -11.76 16.32
N HIS A 32 55.11 -12.08 16.83
CA HIS A 32 53.92 -12.12 16.00
C HIS A 32 53.40 -10.70 16.04
N ASP A 33 53.45 -10.05 14.88
CA ASP A 33 52.87 -8.75 14.62
C ASP A 33 51.45 -8.75 15.19
N SER A 34 51.12 -7.78 16.04
CA SER A 34 49.79 -7.72 16.65
C SER A 34 48.78 -7.35 15.56
N VAL A 35 48.06 -8.34 15.04
CA VAL A 35 46.94 -8.14 14.12
C VAL A 35 45.67 -7.86 14.93
N TYR A 36 44.98 -6.77 14.61
CA TYR A 36 43.68 -6.43 15.16
C TYR A 36 42.59 -6.83 14.17
N SER A 37 41.44 -7.29 14.64
CA SER A 37 40.35 -7.71 13.76
C SER A 37 38.99 -7.21 14.24
N ILE A 38 38.13 -6.91 13.28
CA ILE A 38 36.70 -6.64 13.47
C ILE A 38 35.93 -7.53 12.49
N ASP A 39 34.87 -8.16 12.98
CA ASP A 39 33.96 -9.02 12.22
C ASP A 39 32.50 -8.79 12.67
N ASN A 40 31.56 -8.88 11.73
CA ASN A 40 30.12 -8.87 11.97
C ASN A 40 29.41 -10.15 11.49
N GLY A 41 30.15 -11.21 11.18
CA GLY A 41 29.65 -12.47 10.64
C GLY A 41 29.50 -12.49 9.11
N TYR A 42 29.51 -11.33 8.45
CA TYR A 42 29.40 -11.21 6.99
C TYR A 42 30.73 -10.76 6.37
N ILE A 43 31.39 -9.80 6.98
CA ILE A 43 32.68 -9.26 6.56
C ILE A 43 33.63 -9.16 7.75
N ARG A 44 34.90 -9.51 7.49
CA ARG A 44 36.00 -9.38 8.43
C ARG A 44 37.08 -8.49 7.86
N VAL A 45 37.55 -7.55 8.69
CA VAL A 45 38.75 -6.77 8.43
C VAL A 45 39.83 -7.16 9.43
N GLU A 46 41.06 -7.25 8.94
CA GLU A 46 42.25 -7.46 9.75
C GLU A 46 43.22 -6.31 9.46
N VAL A 47 43.74 -5.68 10.53
CA VAL A 47 44.62 -4.52 10.45
C VAL A 47 45.94 -4.84 11.12
N SER A 48 47.05 -4.60 10.42
CA SER A 48 48.40 -4.79 10.94
C SER A 48 48.76 -3.73 11.98
N GLY A 49 49.15 -4.17 13.17
CA GLY A 49 49.67 -3.28 14.21
C GLY A 49 51.00 -2.62 13.89
N GLU A 50 51.75 -3.08 12.87
CA GLU A 50 53.06 -2.53 12.52
C GLU A 50 52.99 -1.28 11.62
N ASN A 51 52.05 -1.28 10.66
CA ASN A 51 51.99 -0.25 9.62
C ASN A 51 50.57 0.29 9.36
N GLY A 52 49.52 -0.29 9.96
CA GLY A 52 48.14 0.14 9.77
C GLY A 52 47.55 -0.32 8.43
N GLY A 53 48.27 -1.16 7.69
CA GLY A 53 47.74 -1.85 6.53
C GLY A 53 46.56 -2.74 6.92
N PHE A 54 45.69 -3.04 5.95
CA PHE A 54 44.50 -3.84 6.22
C PHE A 54 44.16 -4.77 5.05
N VAL A 55 43.55 -5.90 5.38
CA VAL A 55 42.97 -6.85 4.45
C VAL A 55 41.48 -7.03 4.77
N VAL A 56 40.69 -7.21 3.72
CA VAL A 56 39.24 -7.38 3.82
C VAL A 56 38.87 -8.73 3.24
N ASN A 57 38.10 -9.49 4.02
CA ASN A 57 37.62 -10.84 3.67
C ASN A 57 36.13 -10.92 3.97
N THR A 58 35.40 -11.69 3.18
CA THR A 58 34.03 -12.10 3.53
C THR A 58 34.08 -13.29 4.48
N GLU A 59 33.13 -13.34 5.42
CA GLU A 59 32.79 -14.53 6.21
C GLU A 59 31.58 -15.21 5.54
N GLU A 60 30.35 -14.81 5.89
CA GLU A 60 29.16 -15.19 5.12
C GLU A 60 28.97 -14.40 3.83
N GLY A 61 29.63 -13.24 3.68
CA GLY A 61 29.57 -12.42 2.47
C GLY A 61 28.19 -11.83 2.20
N ASP A 62 27.77 -11.86 0.94
CA ASP A 62 26.38 -11.62 0.55
C ASP A 62 25.54 -12.86 0.87
N LEU A 63 24.55 -12.71 1.74
CA LEU A 63 23.69 -13.81 2.19
C LEU A 63 23.04 -14.55 1.01
N LEU A 64 22.73 -13.83 -0.07
CA LEU A 64 22.09 -14.36 -1.27
C LEU A 64 23.07 -15.08 -2.20
N LYS A 65 24.39 -14.90 -2.03
CA LYS A 65 25.42 -15.37 -2.95
C LYS A 65 26.48 -16.23 -2.28
N LYS A 66 26.14 -17.51 -2.05
CA LYS A 66 27.03 -18.44 -1.33
C LYS A 66 28.44 -18.67 -1.91
N SER A 67 28.68 -18.28 -3.16
CA SER A 67 30.00 -18.37 -3.79
C SER A 67 31.02 -17.39 -3.22
N ASP A 68 30.57 -16.32 -2.56
CA ASP A 68 31.44 -15.32 -1.95
C ASP A 68 31.73 -15.60 -0.46
N ASN A 69 31.21 -16.67 0.14
CA ASN A 69 31.55 -17.05 1.52
C ASN A 69 33.04 -17.37 1.67
N ASN A 70 33.66 -16.86 2.74
CA ASN A 70 35.06 -17.09 3.11
C ASN A 70 36.03 -16.76 1.97
N LYS A 71 35.84 -15.62 1.30
CA LYS A 71 36.66 -15.16 0.18
C LYS A 71 37.45 -13.92 0.55
N LYS A 72 38.66 -13.84 -0.02
CA LYS A 72 39.45 -12.62 0.02
C LYS A 72 38.83 -11.59 -0.92
N LEU A 73 38.80 -10.33 -0.49
CA LEU A 73 38.47 -9.17 -1.33
C LEU A 73 39.69 -8.28 -1.60
N LEU A 74 40.71 -8.33 -0.74
CA LEU A 74 42.01 -7.69 -0.95
C LEU A 74 43.13 -8.71 -0.86
N PHE A 75 44.21 -8.47 -1.59
CA PHE A 75 45.38 -9.34 -1.52
C PHE A 75 46.15 -9.13 -0.21
N HIS A 76 46.79 -10.19 0.29
CA HIS A 76 47.65 -10.15 1.47
C HIS A 76 48.68 -11.28 1.41
N ASN A 77 49.95 -10.98 1.73
CA ASN A 77 51.08 -11.91 1.58
C ASN A 77 51.67 -12.46 2.90
N GLY A 78 51.04 -12.19 4.05
CA GLY A 78 51.44 -12.72 5.35
C GLY A 78 52.55 -11.93 6.06
N GLN A 79 53.12 -10.90 5.44
CA GLN A 79 54.19 -10.06 6.03
C GLN A 79 53.90 -8.56 5.94
N TYR A 80 53.21 -8.10 4.89
CA TYR A 80 52.78 -6.72 4.72
C TYR A 80 51.45 -6.68 3.96
N ASP A 81 50.54 -5.79 4.36
CA ASP A 81 49.35 -5.51 3.56
C ASP A 81 49.74 -4.76 2.29
N THR A 82 49.22 -5.20 1.15
CA THR A 82 49.56 -4.64 -0.18
C THR A 82 48.64 -3.49 -0.57
N SER A 83 47.57 -3.27 0.19
CA SER A 83 46.73 -2.08 0.17
C SER A 83 47.21 -1.03 1.18
N PHE A 84 47.33 0.23 0.76
CA PHE A 84 47.87 1.29 1.62
C PHE A 84 47.36 2.69 1.24
N VAL A 85 47.54 3.61 2.18
CA VAL A 85 47.16 5.02 2.02
C VAL A 85 48.41 5.87 1.79
N SER A 86 48.31 6.85 0.89
CA SER A 86 49.36 7.85 0.67
C SER A 86 48.79 9.26 0.74
N PHE A 87 49.60 10.23 1.16
CA PHE A 87 49.23 11.63 1.29
C PHE A 87 50.22 12.50 0.51
N ARG A 88 49.70 13.51 -0.19
CA ARG A 88 50.49 14.59 -0.78
C ARG A 88 50.21 15.85 0.01
N VAL A 89 51.25 16.48 0.53
CA VAL A 89 51.15 17.69 1.35
C VAL A 89 51.90 18.83 0.67
N ASP A 90 51.21 19.93 0.40
CA ASP A 90 51.80 21.20 0.01
C ASP A 90 51.91 22.11 1.24
N TYR A 91 53.15 22.40 1.65
CA TYR A 91 53.44 23.28 2.79
C TYR A 91 53.49 24.77 2.38
N GLY A 92 53.23 25.08 1.10
CA GLY A 92 53.46 26.40 0.52
C GLY A 92 54.91 26.62 0.08
N GLU A 93 55.16 27.76 -0.58
CA GLU A 93 56.49 28.19 -1.07
C GLU A 93 57.20 27.17 -1.99
N GLY A 94 56.44 26.29 -2.65
CA GLY A 94 56.95 25.28 -3.59
C GLY A 94 57.43 23.98 -2.93
N ARG A 95 57.14 23.76 -1.65
CA ARG A 95 57.48 22.52 -0.94
C ARG A 95 56.28 21.55 -0.94
N VAL A 96 56.31 20.62 -1.88
CA VAL A 96 55.35 19.50 -1.96
C VAL A 96 56.07 18.20 -1.61
N GLU A 97 55.49 17.42 -0.67
CA GLU A 97 56.05 16.14 -0.22
C GLU A 97 54.98 15.05 -0.24
N ASP A 98 55.38 13.84 -0.66
CA ASP A 98 54.53 12.66 -0.71
C ASP A 98 54.93 11.67 0.40
N TYR A 99 53.92 11.11 1.04
CA TYR A 99 54.02 10.31 2.26
C TYR A 99 53.19 9.04 2.11
N ILE A 100 53.72 7.89 2.52
CA ILE A 100 52.95 6.64 2.71
C ILE A 100 52.62 6.54 4.20
N PHE A 101 51.36 6.29 4.50
CA PHE A 101 50.89 6.12 5.88
C PHE A 101 51.65 4.99 6.59
N GLY A 102 52.10 5.24 7.82
CA GLY A 102 52.93 4.30 8.58
C GLY A 102 54.40 4.21 8.09
N GLY A 103 54.76 4.94 7.03
CA GLY A 103 56.13 5.01 6.54
C GLY A 103 57.10 5.67 7.54
N LYS A 104 58.38 5.32 7.45
CA LYS A 104 59.43 5.88 8.32
C LYS A 104 60.14 7.04 7.60
N TYR A 105 59.87 8.28 8.01
CA TYR A 105 60.46 9.49 7.41
C TYR A 105 61.33 10.28 8.41
N GLY A 106 62.02 11.31 7.90
CA GLY A 106 62.72 12.32 8.70
C GLY A 106 64.01 11.86 9.41
N ASN A 107 64.49 12.72 10.33
CA ASN A 107 65.69 12.50 11.16
C ASN A 107 65.34 11.76 12.48
N LEU A 108 66.30 11.45 13.34
CA LEU A 108 66.09 10.68 14.58
C LEU A 108 65.04 11.27 15.55
N SER A 109 64.73 12.56 15.43
CA SER A 109 63.74 13.29 16.25
C SER A 109 62.34 13.33 15.64
N ASP A 110 62.15 12.80 14.44
CA ASP A 110 60.85 12.81 13.75
C ASP A 110 59.94 11.71 14.32
N PRO A 111 58.71 12.04 14.76
CA PRO A 111 57.75 11.06 15.26
C PRO A 111 57.45 9.93 14.27
N SER A 112 57.58 10.17 12.96
CA SER A 112 57.31 9.17 11.93
C SER A 112 58.27 7.97 11.95
N ARG A 113 59.42 8.08 12.63
CA ARG A 113 60.30 6.92 12.89
C ARG A 113 59.72 5.92 13.89
N LEU A 114 58.80 6.36 14.75
CA LEU A 114 58.16 5.51 15.75
C LEU A 114 57.14 4.54 15.12
N GLY A 115 56.86 4.69 13.82
CA GLY A 115 55.85 3.89 13.11
C GLY A 115 54.44 4.39 13.42
N VAL A 116 53.45 3.61 12.98
CA VAL A 116 52.05 3.84 13.34
C VAL A 116 51.80 3.33 14.76
N GLN A 117 50.81 3.92 15.44
CA GLN A 117 50.24 3.37 16.65
C GLN A 117 48.85 2.86 16.35
N VAL A 118 48.65 1.55 16.40
CA VAL A 118 47.33 0.92 16.24
C VAL A 118 46.75 0.57 17.60
N SER A 119 45.47 0.83 17.79
CA SER A 119 44.75 0.52 19.02
C SER A 119 43.33 0.05 18.72
N GLN A 120 42.80 -0.80 19.59
CA GLN A 120 41.42 -1.26 19.59
C GLN A 120 40.93 -1.21 21.04
N ALA A 121 39.96 -0.35 21.34
CA ALA A 121 39.55 -0.08 22.73
C ALA A 121 38.81 -1.24 23.39
N GLN A 122 38.06 -2.00 22.59
CA GLN A 122 37.31 -3.19 22.99
C GLN A 122 37.51 -4.28 21.93
N ALA A 123 37.49 -5.56 22.33
CA ALA A 123 37.55 -6.64 21.35
C ALA A 123 36.36 -6.49 20.38
N ASN A 124 36.63 -6.60 19.08
CA ASN A 124 35.65 -6.39 18.01
C ASN A 124 35.06 -4.97 17.92
N GLY A 125 35.73 -3.95 18.47
CA GLY A 125 35.38 -2.53 18.28
C GLY A 125 36.30 -1.83 17.28
N ASP A 126 36.09 -0.53 17.07
CA ASP A 126 36.85 0.34 16.15
C ASP A 126 38.37 0.15 16.26
N ILE A 127 39.03 0.03 15.10
CA ILE A 127 40.50 -0.01 15.02
C ILE A 127 41.00 1.34 14.56
N VAL A 128 41.74 2.01 15.44
CA VAL A 128 42.30 3.34 15.19
C VAL A 128 43.81 3.23 15.04
N ALA A 129 44.30 3.60 13.86
CA ALA A 129 45.72 3.71 13.53
C ALA A 129 46.11 5.20 13.44
N THR A 130 47.07 5.64 14.26
CA THR A 130 47.54 7.03 14.28
C THR A 130 49.00 7.12 13.90
N TRP A 131 49.32 8.03 12.99
CA TRP A 131 50.67 8.27 12.49
C TRP A 131 50.99 9.76 12.47
N ARG A 132 52.21 10.13 12.85
CA ARG A 132 52.64 11.54 12.92
C ARG A 132 53.85 11.79 12.06
N VAL A 133 53.80 12.82 11.22
CA VAL A 133 54.94 13.33 10.45
C VAL A 133 55.07 14.82 10.69
N GLY A 134 56.22 15.26 11.20
CA GLY A 134 56.40 16.67 11.58
C GLY A 134 55.34 17.14 12.58
N GLN A 135 54.53 18.13 12.20
CA GLN A 135 53.39 18.65 12.99
C GLN A 135 52.04 18.31 12.36
N LEU A 136 51.98 17.24 11.56
CA LEU A 136 50.75 16.66 11.05
C LEU A 136 50.48 15.34 11.77
N THR A 137 49.23 15.14 12.18
CA THR A 137 48.74 13.86 12.70
C THR A 137 47.75 13.29 11.70
N PHE A 138 48.04 12.11 11.17
CA PHE A 138 47.16 11.34 10.30
C PHE A 138 46.53 10.23 11.13
N THR A 139 45.21 10.08 11.02
CA THR A 139 44.46 9.03 11.68
C THR A 139 43.69 8.23 10.64
N GLN A 140 43.85 6.92 10.65
CA GLN A 140 43.02 5.99 9.91
C GLN A 140 42.13 5.26 10.92
N ASN A 141 40.82 5.36 10.73
CA ASN A 141 39.84 4.68 11.55
C ASN A 141 39.11 3.65 10.68
N ILE A 142 39.24 2.38 11.07
CA ILE A 142 38.62 1.23 10.40
C ILE A 142 37.48 0.75 11.28
N THR A 143 36.27 0.78 10.71
CA THR A 143 35.03 0.31 11.37
C THR A 143 34.22 -0.54 10.39
N LEU A 144 33.22 -1.26 10.90
CA LEU A 144 32.23 -1.93 10.05
C LEU A 144 31.01 -1.03 9.90
N ALA A 145 30.37 -1.08 8.72
CA ALA A 145 29.09 -0.41 8.52
C ALA A 145 28.03 -0.94 9.51
N ASN A 146 27.16 -0.05 9.97
CA ASN A 146 26.11 -0.38 10.93
C ASN A 146 25.13 -1.42 10.35
N GLU A 147 24.60 -2.31 11.17
CA GLU A 147 23.63 -3.36 10.82
C GLU A 147 22.43 -2.83 10.03
N VAL A 148 21.92 -1.65 10.39
CA VAL A 148 20.78 -1.05 9.69
C VAL A 148 21.14 -0.20 8.47
N SER A 149 22.43 0.04 8.21
CA SER A 149 22.88 0.85 7.08
C SER A 149 22.81 0.05 5.76
N SER A 150 22.58 0.76 4.65
CA SER A 150 22.63 0.15 3.31
C SER A 150 23.99 -0.48 3.00
N GLU A 151 25.07 0.02 3.60
CA GLU A 151 26.43 -0.45 3.42
C GLU A 151 26.78 -1.63 4.37
N HIS A 152 25.81 -2.22 5.08
CA HIS A 152 26.08 -3.37 5.95
C HIS A 152 26.72 -4.52 5.16
N GLY A 153 27.84 -5.04 5.68
CA GLY A 153 28.72 -5.95 4.94
C GLY A 153 29.92 -5.25 4.31
N MET A 154 30.11 -3.94 4.54
CA MET A 154 31.28 -3.18 4.11
C MET A 154 32.13 -2.68 5.28
N VAL A 155 33.42 -2.53 5.00
CA VAL A 155 34.39 -1.87 5.86
C VAL A 155 34.40 -0.38 5.56
N SER A 156 34.26 0.45 6.58
CA SER A 156 34.43 1.88 6.52
C SER A 156 35.91 2.23 6.72
N ILE A 157 36.49 2.93 5.73
CA ILE A 157 37.85 3.44 5.73
C ILE A 157 37.77 4.96 5.90
N GLN A 158 37.94 5.44 7.13
CA GLN A 158 37.96 6.86 7.44
C GLN A 158 39.39 7.36 7.60
N LEU A 159 39.72 8.48 6.94
CA LEU A 159 41.00 9.17 7.09
C LEU A 159 40.78 10.56 7.65
N GLU A 160 41.56 10.96 8.64
CA GLU A 160 41.58 12.29 9.22
C GLU A 160 43.01 12.84 9.25
N VAL A 161 43.15 14.14 8.98
CA VAL A 161 44.41 14.86 9.05
C VAL A 161 44.26 16.08 9.93
N GLU A 162 45.04 16.15 11.00
CA GLU A 162 45.13 17.31 11.90
C GLU A 162 46.39 18.13 11.59
N ASN A 163 46.22 19.42 11.36
CA ASN A 163 47.31 20.36 11.09
C ASN A 163 47.72 21.15 12.33
N GLN A 164 48.95 20.99 12.80
CA GLN A 164 49.54 21.79 13.88
C GLN A 164 50.77 22.61 13.43
N THR A 165 51.03 22.72 12.13
CA THR A 165 52.26 23.34 11.57
C THR A 165 52.39 24.85 11.81
N GLY A 166 51.32 25.54 12.24
CA GLY A 166 51.29 26.99 12.42
C GLY A 166 50.90 27.79 11.17
N ALA A 167 50.74 27.14 10.02
CA ALA A 167 50.29 27.72 8.75
C ALA A 167 49.26 26.78 8.07
N PRO A 168 48.41 27.27 7.15
CA PRO A 168 47.57 26.39 6.36
C PRO A 168 48.41 25.48 5.46
N VAL A 169 47.98 24.22 5.28
CA VAL A 169 48.61 23.23 4.39
C VAL A 169 47.54 22.59 3.50
N ASP A 170 47.86 22.35 2.23
CA ASP A 170 46.94 21.67 1.32
C ASP A 170 47.28 20.17 1.31
N VAL A 171 46.27 19.32 1.52
CA VAL A 171 46.47 17.88 1.66
C VAL A 171 45.61 17.12 0.66
N LYS A 172 46.23 16.17 -0.05
CA LYS A 172 45.52 15.19 -0.89
C LYS A 172 45.78 13.79 -0.38
N ALA A 173 44.80 12.91 -0.51
CA ALA A 173 44.90 11.53 -0.07
C ALA A 173 44.70 10.58 -1.26
N ARG A 174 45.41 9.45 -1.23
CA ARG A 174 45.27 8.34 -2.17
C ARG A 174 45.02 7.06 -1.37
N ILE A 175 43.88 6.43 -1.56
CA ILE A 175 43.60 5.08 -1.05
C ILE A 175 43.89 4.10 -2.19
N LEU A 176 44.92 3.26 -2.03
CA LEU A 176 45.28 2.23 -3.01
C LEU A 176 44.84 0.86 -2.50
N LEU A 177 44.01 0.19 -3.29
CA LEU A 177 43.42 -1.10 -2.95
C LEU A 177 43.89 -2.16 -3.96
N ASP A 178 44.60 -3.14 -3.43
CA ASP A 178 45.14 -4.29 -4.17
C ASP A 178 44.08 -5.38 -4.24
N THR A 179 43.44 -5.52 -5.40
CA THR A 179 42.18 -6.25 -5.53
C THR A 179 42.44 -7.73 -5.71
N CYS A 180 41.87 -8.57 -4.84
CA CYS A 180 41.92 -10.01 -4.98
C CYS A 180 40.53 -10.58 -4.72
N LEU A 181 39.92 -11.25 -5.69
CA LEU A 181 38.59 -11.85 -5.55
C LEU A 181 38.74 -13.38 -5.44
N GLY A 182 38.70 -13.88 -4.21
CA GLY A 182 38.93 -15.29 -3.89
C GLY A 182 40.38 -15.71 -4.18
N ASP A 183 40.57 -16.55 -5.21
CA ASP A 183 41.89 -17.02 -5.66
C ASP A 183 42.42 -16.23 -6.87
N LYS A 184 41.63 -15.30 -7.43
CA LYS A 184 42.04 -14.44 -8.54
C LYS A 184 42.64 -13.15 -7.99
N ASP A 185 43.91 -12.92 -8.30
CA ASP A 185 44.65 -11.70 -7.94
C ASP A 185 44.30 -10.49 -8.83
N PHE A 186 43.20 -10.59 -9.56
CA PHE A 186 42.70 -9.53 -10.43
C PHE A 186 41.18 -9.53 -10.46
N ALA A 187 40.61 -8.42 -10.92
CA ALA A 187 39.19 -8.26 -11.15
C ALA A 187 38.88 -7.46 -12.41
N TYR A 188 37.64 -7.55 -12.85
CA TYR A 188 37.03 -6.70 -13.86
C TYR A 188 36.30 -5.57 -13.16
N TYR A 189 36.72 -4.31 -13.38
CA TYR A 189 36.08 -3.17 -12.73
C TYR A 189 34.94 -2.65 -13.59
N GLN A 190 33.72 -2.68 -13.06
CA GLN A 190 32.54 -2.18 -13.74
C GLN A 190 32.27 -0.73 -13.34
N VAL A 191 32.29 0.16 -14.33
CA VAL A 191 31.96 1.58 -14.14
C VAL A 191 30.88 2.02 -15.13
N LEU A 192 30.17 3.09 -14.81
CA LEU A 192 29.25 3.74 -15.76
C LEU A 192 30.05 4.59 -16.76
N ALA A 193 29.87 4.34 -18.05
CA ALA A 193 30.44 5.13 -19.13
C ALA A 193 29.65 6.45 -19.35
N GLU A 194 30.18 7.36 -20.19
CA GLU A 194 29.56 8.68 -20.46
C GLU A 194 28.12 8.59 -21.00
N ASN A 195 27.78 7.50 -21.67
CA ASN A 195 26.43 7.23 -22.19
C ASN A 195 25.53 6.48 -21.19
N LEU A 196 25.94 6.40 -19.92
CA LEU A 196 25.26 5.67 -18.84
C LEU A 196 25.14 4.15 -19.08
N SER A 197 25.95 3.58 -19.98
CA SER A 197 26.08 2.12 -20.12
C SER A 197 27.20 1.59 -19.23
N ALA A 198 27.06 0.35 -18.75
CA ALA A 198 28.07 -0.27 -17.92
C ALA A 198 29.27 -0.72 -18.80
N GLU A 199 30.49 -0.28 -18.46
CA GLU A 199 31.75 -0.65 -19.14
C GLU A 199 32.67 -1.39 -18.17
N ALA A 200 33.22 -2.53 -18.60
CA ALA A 200 34.24 -3.27 -17.87
C ALA A 200 35.65 -2.75 -18.21
N ILE A 201 36.34 -2.17 -17.23
CA ILE A 201 37.73 -1.73 -17.36
C ILE A 201 38.66 -2.92 -17.12
N THR A 202 39.48 -3.21 -18.12
CA THR A 202 40.50 -4.29 -18.10
C THR A 202 41.91 -3.81 -18.40
N SER A 203 42.06 -2.54 -18.77
CA SER A 203 43.32 -1.90 -19.12
C SER A 203 43.57 -0.68 -18.25
N GLU A 204 44.84 -0.29 -18.08
CA GLU A 204 45.16 0.86 -17.25
C GLU A 204 44.47 2.14 -17.74
N ARG A 205 43.75 2.80 -16.84
CA ARG A 205 42.92 3.96 -17.16
C ARG A 205 42.79 4.88 -15.95
N VAL A 206 42.68 6.18 -16.21
CA VAL A 206 42.37 7.19 -15.21
C VAL A 206 41.05 7.85 -15.58
N LEU A 207 40.08 7.82 -14.66
CA LEU A 207 38.85 8.59 -14.72
C LEU A 207 39.09 9.88 -13.93
N ASN A 208 38.97 11.03 -14.60
CA ASN A 208 39.17 12.34 -14.00
C ASN A 208 37.82 13.06 -13.84
N GLY A 209 37.50 13.52 -12.63
CA GLY A 209 36.22 14.14 -12.29
C GLY A 209 35.87 15.41 -13.08
N SER A 210 36.86 16.12 -13.61
CA SER A 210 36.60 17.30 -14.46
C SER A 210 36.24 16.94 -15.91
N LYS A 211 36.46 15.69 -16.32
CA LYS A 211 36.19 15.19 -17.68
C LYS A 211 35.08 14.13 -17.70
N TYR A 212 34.93 13.39 -16.60
CA TYR A 212 34.01 12.27 -16.45
C TYR A 212 33.20 12.46 -15.16
N ALA A 213 31.91 12.17 -15.19
CA ALA A 213 31.14 12.03 -13.96
C ALA A 213 31.66 10.80 -13.21
N LEU A 214 32.34 11.01 -12.08
CA LEU A 214 32.84 9.90 -11.27
C LEU A 214 31.67 9.25 -10.53
N PRO A 215 31.50 7.92 -10.63
CA PRO A 215 30.38 7.26 -9.99
C PRO A 215 30.58 7.26 -8.47
N GLN A 216 29.49 7.49 -7.73
CA GLN A 216 29.51 7.40 -6.27
C GLN A 216 29.91 5.99 -5.82
N ASN A 217 29.35 4.98 -6.46
CA ASN A 217 29.68 3.58 -6.25
C ASN A 217 30.05 2.88 -7.56
N PHE A 218 30.98 1.94 -7.47
CA PHE A 218 31.34 1.03 -8.55
C PHE A 218 31.77 -0.30 -7.93
N TYR A 219 31.93 -1.33 -8.76
CA TYR A 219 32.24 -2.66 -8.26
C TYR A 219 33.25 -3.39 -9.13
N ALA A 220 33.95 -4.31 -8.49
CA ALA A 220 34.85 -5.26 -9.09
C ALA A 220 34.16 -6.63 -9.10
N MET A 221 34.31 -7.38 -10.19
CA MET A 221 33.81 -8.75 -10.30
C MET A 221 34.88 -9.69 -10.81
N ASP A 222 34.79 -10.96 -10.42
CA ASP A 222 35.79 -11.97 -10.75
C ASP A 222 35.64 -12.49 -12.19
N ASP A 223 34.43 -12.44 -12.75
CA ASP A 223 34.11 -12.81 -14.13
C ASP A 223 32.99 -11.90 -14.68
N PRO A 224 33.16 -11.29 -15.87
CA PRO A 224 32.19 -10.35 -16.44
C PRO A 224 30.95 -11.00 -17.04
N LEU A 225 30.94 -12.32 -17.24
CA LEU A 225 29.80 -13.07 -17.79
C LEU A 225 29.02 -13.83 -16.72
N ASN A 226 29.69 -14.24 -15.64
CA ASN A 226 29.07 -14.95 -14.52
C ASN A 226 29.81 -14.63 -13.22
N ALA A 227 29.55 -13.45 -12.67
CA ALA A 227 30.20 -12.99 -11.45
C ALA A 227 29.87 -13.94 -10.29
N GLY A 228 30.87 -14.58 -9.71
CA GLY A 228 30.75 -15.40 -8.50
C GLY A 228 31.16 -14.66 -7.23
N ILE A 229 32.08 -13.70 -7.35
CA ILE A 229 32.57 -12.88 -6.23
C ILE A 229 32.58 -11.42 -6.70
N MET A 230 32.06 -10.53 -5.85
CA MET A 230 32.02 -9.10 -6.14
C MET A 230 32.59 -8.31 -4.95
N ALA A 231 33.17 -7.15 -5.24
CA ALA A 231 33.58 -6.18 -4.22
C ALA A 231 33.14 -4.77 -4.64
N TYR A 232 32.43 -4.09 -3.78
CA TYR A 232 31.87 -2.77 -4.00
C TYR A 232 32.74 -1.72 -3.33
N THR A 233 32.86 -0.57 -4.00
CA THR A 233 33.38 0.67 -3.43
C THR A 233 32.25 1.68 -3.39
N VAL A 234 32.02 2.30 -2.24
CA VAL A 234 31.02 3.36 -2.07
C VAL A 234 31.68 4.60 -1.48
N ASN A 235 31.66 5.69 -2.24
CA ASN A 235 32.23 6.97 -1.82
C ASN A 235 31.19 7.84 -1.12
N ASN A 236 31.64 8.61 -0.12
CA ASN A 236 30.80 9.61 0.51
C ASN A 236 30.55 10.78 -0.48
N PRO A 237 29.29 11.15 -0.75
CA PRO A 237 28.96 12.21 -1.70
C PRO A 237 29.44 13.60 -1.24
N ALA A 238 29.66 13.81 0.06
CA ALA A 238 30.25 15.05 0.57
C ALA A 238 31.75 15.18 0.26
N ASN A 239 32.44 14.06 0.03
CA ASN A 239 33.88 13.99 -0.19
C ASN A 239 34.19 13.03 -1.36
N MET A 240 33.63 13.31 -2.54
CA MET A 240 33.87 12.49 -3.73
C MET A 240 35.36 12.52 -4.13
N PRO A 241 35.91 11.40 -4.64
CA PRO A 241 37.25 11.43 -5.22
C PRO A 241 37.25 12.35 -6.44
N TYR A 242 38.33 13.10 -6.64
CA TYR A 242 38.51 13.91 -7.86
C TYR A 242 39.07 13.06 -9.03
N GLN A 243 39.60 11.87 -8.73
CA GLN A 243 40.16 10.96 -9.70
C GLN A 243 40.10 9.51 -9.21
N ILE A 244 39.83 8.58 -10.13
CA ILE A 244 39.93 7.13 -9.91
C ILE A 244 40.92 6.56 -10.94
N ALA A 245 41.90 5.78 -10.49
CA ALA A 245 42.86 5.11 -11.36
C ALA A 245 42.72 3.60 -11.25
N PHE A 246 42.66 2.92 -12.38
CA PHE A 246 42.69 1.46 -12.49
C PHE A 246 43.98 1.06 -13.18
N GLY A 247 44.66 0.03 -12.70
CA GLY A 247 45.90 -0.41 -13.32
C GLY A 247 46.42 -1.75 -12.82
N HIS A 248 47.56 -2.16 -13.37
CA HIS A 248 48.27 -3.30 -12.82
C HIS A 248 48.94 -2.88 -11.51
N TRP A 249 48.89 -3.70 -10.46
CA TRP A 249 49.44 -3.35 -9.14
C TRP A 249 50.90 -2.87 -9.23
N ASN A 250 51.78 -3.62 -9.90
CA ASN A 250 53.17 -3.22 -10.13
C ASN A 250 53.35 -1.79 -10.68
N ASN A 251 52.51 -1.34 -11.61
CA ASN A 251 52.62 0.02 -12.14
C ASN A 251 52.02 1.04 -11.15
N LEU A 252 50.81 0.76 -10.66
CA LEU A 252 50.05 1.68 -9.81
C LEU A 252 50.71 1.91 -8.43
N ALA A 253 51.34 0.87 -7.88
CA ALA A 253 52.07 0.92 -6.62
C ALA A 253 53.53 1.41 -6.77
N SER A 254 54.03 1.59 -8.00
CA SER A 254 55.43 2.01 -8.25
C SER A 254 55.75 3.45 -7.82
N THR A 255 54.72 4.24 -7.56
CA THR A 255 54.81 5.65 -7.16
C THR A 255 54.16 5.89 -5.80
N LEU A 256 54.62 6.95 -5.12
CA LEU A 256 54.02 7.38 -3.86
C LEU A 256 52.62 8.00 -4.04
N PHE A 257 52.33 8.59 -5.20
CA PHE A 257 51.04 9.26 -5.42
C PHE A 257 50.60 9.25 -6.89
N ASP A 258 51.39 9.84 -7.79
CA ASP A 258 51.01 10.03 -9.21
C ASP A 258 50.91 8.72 -9.99
N PHE A 259 50.00 8.62 -10.96
CA PHE A 259 49.89 7.46 -11.84
C PHE A 259 49.84 7.86 -13.31
N THR A 260 50.61 7.14 -14.14
CA THR A 260 50.61 7.30 -15.60
C THR A 260 50.13 6.00 -16.24
N PRO A 261 48.90 5.94 -16.78
CA PRO A 261 48.35 4.70 -17.32
C PRO A 261 49.00 4.35 -18.66
N ASN A 262 49.32 3.07 -18.83
CA ASN A 262 49.58 2.45 -20.13
C ASN A 262 48.31 1.79 -20.65
N SER A 263 47.54 2.52 -21.48
CA SER A 263 46.26 2.05 -22.02
C SER A 263 46.34 0.79 -22.89
N SER A 264 47.55 0.37 -23.30
CA SER A 264 47.76 -0.88 -24.05
C SER A 264 47.98 -2.09 -23.14
N LEU A 265 48.23 -1.87 -21.83
CA LEU A 265 48.44 -2.92 -20.85
C LEU A 265 47.10 -3.41 -20.32
N ASN A 266 46.85 -4.71 -20.45
CA ASN A 266 45.69 -5.38 -19.86
C ASN A 266 46.11 -6.09 -18.56
N PHE A 267 45.58 -5.65 -17.43
CA PHE A 267 45.93 -6.17 -16.10
C PHE A 267 45.17 -7.45 -15.74
N THR A 268 44.13 -7.82 -16.50
CA THR A 268 43.34 -9.07 -16.30
C THR A 268 43.92 -10.27 -17.04
N ASN A 269 45.04 -10.09 -17.76
CA ASN A 269 45.64 -11.13 -18.60
C ASN A 269 47.14 -11.24 -18.33
N VAL A 270 47.62 -12.47 -18.14
CA VAL A 270 49.04 -12.79 -17.95
C VAL A 270 49.93 -12.41 -19.14
N TYR A 271 49.38 -12.23 -20.34
CA TYR A 271 50.13 -11.78 -21.53
C TYR A 271 50.31 -10.26 -21.55
N ASN A 272 50.89 -9.71 -20.47
CA ASN A 272 51.24 -8.30 -20.33
C ASN A 272 52.74 -8.13 -19.99
N GLU A 273 53.19 -6.89 -19.79
CA GLU A 273 54.61 -6.59 -19.52
C GLU A 273 55.15 -7.21 -18.21
N TYR A 274 54.27 -7.44 -17.23
CA TYR A 274 54.61 -7.98 -15.92
C TYR A 274 54.46 -9.51 -15.82
N LEU A 275 53.90 -10.14 -16.85
CA LEU A 275 53.68 -11.60 -16.95
C LEU A 275 52.77 -12.19 -15.86
N THR A 276 51.93 -11.35 -15.25
CA THR A 276 50.99 -11.69 -14.17
C THR A 276 49.68 -10.96 -14.42
N ALA A 277 48.55 -11.59 -14.09
CA ALA A 277 47.27 -10.88 -14.03
C ALA A 277 47.08 -10.43 -12.58
N ASP A 278 47.15 -9.12 -12.37
CA ASP A 278 47.27 -8.52 -11.05
C ASP A 278 46.74 -7.09 -11.11
N SER A 279 45.57 -6.85 -10.52
CA SER A 279 44.82 -5.60 -10.68
C SER A 279 44.67 -4.85 -9.37
N ALA A 280 44.90 -3.54 -9.43
CA ALA A 280 44.64 -2.63 -8.32
C ALA A 280 43.95 -1.36 -8.81
N TYR A 281 43.34 -0.63 -7.88
CA TYR A 281 42.80 0.69 -8.16
C TYR A 281 43.06 1.66 -7.02
N ALA A 282 43.08 2.95 -7.36
CA ALA A 282 43.35 4.03 -6.44
C ALA A 282 42.27 5.11 -6.50
N LEU A 283 41.79 5.52 -5.32
CA LEU A 283 40.87 6.64 -5.14
C LEU A 283 41.67 7.86 -4.68
N TYR A 284 41.51 8.99 -5.36
CA TYR A 284 42.21 10.24 -5.06
C TYR A 284 41.25 11.30 -4.55
N TYR A 285 41.51 11.80 -3.35
CA TYR A 285 40.70 12.82 -2.69
C TYR A 285 41.49 14.10 -2.44
N ASP A 286 40.78 15.22 -2.45
CA ASP A 286 41.31 16.53 -2.09
C ASP A 286 40.71 16.95 -0.74
N LEU A 287 41.53 17.00 0.32
CA LEU A 287 41.10 17.48 1.64
C LEU A 287 41.16 19.01 1.73
N ASN A 288 41.48 19.68 0.62
CA ASN A 288 41.62 21.14 0.50
C ASN A 288 42.66 21.70 1.48
N SER A 289 42.63 23.03 1.65
CA SER A 289 43.49 23.74 2.59
C SER A 289 43.02 23.55 4.03
N ILE A 290 43.87 22.97 4.87
CA ILE A 290 43.60 22.74 6.29
C ILE A 290 44.28 23.84 7.10
N PRO A 291 43.53 24.76 7.74
CA PRO A 291 44.11 25.79 8.60
C PRO A 291 44.87 25.20 9.79
N SER A 292 45.79 25.98 10.37
CA SER A 292 46.48 25.57 11.60
C SER A 292 45.47 25.32 12.73
N SER A 293 45.72 24.28 13.52
CA SER A 293 44.87 23.77 14.61
C SER A 293 43.46 23.34 14.16
N LYS A 294 43.31 22.92 12.91
CA LYS A 294 42.08 22.32 12.36
C LYS A 294 42.38 20.94 11.79
N SER A 295 41.32 20.15 11.59
CA SER A 295 41.38 18.87 10.91
C SER A 295 40.43 18.82 9.71
N ALA A 296 40.72 17.92 8.78
CA ALA A 296 39.85 17.53 7.69
C ALA A 296 39.79 16.01 7.63
N SER A 297 38.66 15.46 7.18
CA SER A 297 38.46 14.02 7.10
C SER A 297 37.66 13.61 5.87
N LEU A 298 37.85 12.35 5.46
CA LEU A 298 37.09 11.68 4.41
C LEU A 298 36.74 10.26 4.86
N ILE A 299 35.77 9.66 4.19
CA ILE A 299 35.33 8.28 4.43
C ILE A 299 34.96 7.62 3.10
N SER A 300 35.35 6.35 2.96
CA SER A 300 35.01 5.50 1.82
C SER A 300 34.70 4.10 2.33
N PHE A 301 33.77 3.39 1.70
CA PHE A 301 33.38 2.04 2.07
C PHE A 301 33.89 1.03 1.03
N TYR A 302 34.33 -0.13 1.52
CA TYR A 302 34.80 -1.23 0.68
C TYR A 302 34.30 -2.58 1.23
N GLY A 303 33.68 -3.41 0.39
CA GLY A 303 33.24 -4.74 0.80
C GLY A 303 32.10 -5.29 -0.04
N VAL A 304 31.14 -5.97 0.58
CA VAL A 304 29.95 -6.54 -0.07
C VAL A 304 28.67 -5.95 0.53
N TYR A 305 27.59 -5.95 -0.24
CA TYR A 305 26.27 -5.77 0.35
C TYR A 305 25.86 -7.10 1.00
N SER A 306 25.79 -7.15 2.33
CA SER A 306 25.44 -8.38 3.06
C SER A 306 24.04 -8.91 2.73
N ARG A 307 23.12 -8.00 2.34
CA ARG A 307 21.71 -8.28 2.01
C ARG A 307 20.97 -9.12 3.05
N HIS A 308 21.43 -9.09 4.30
CA HIS A 308 20.85 -9.86 5.40
C HIS A 308 19.36 -9.55 5.68
N ASN A 309 18.91 -8.34 5.34
CA ASN A 309 17.53 -7.89 5.49
C ASN A 309 16.67 -8.07 4.22
N VAL A 310 17.21 -8.66 3.14
CA VAL A 310 16.41 -8.90 1.93
C VAL A 310 15.45 -10.07 2.20
N PRO A 311 14.13 -9.87 2.08
CA PRO A 311 13.17 -10.95 2.26
C PRO A 311 13.40 -12.09 1.26
N ALA A 312 13.28 -13.33 1.71
CA ALA A 312 13.44 -14.51 0.85
C ALA A 312 12.42 -14.60 -0.30
N ALA A 313 11.32 -13.84 -0.22
CA ALA A 313 10.31 -13.75 -1.27
C ALA A 313 10.72 -12.86 -2.45
N ASN A 314 11.67 -11.93 -2.25
CA ASN A 314 12.12 -11.03 -3.30
C ASN A 314 12.94 -11.81 -4.33
N SER A 315 12.75 -11.56 -5.63
CA SER A 315 13.59 -12.12 -6.70
C SER A 315 14.70 -11.16 -7.15
N VAL A 316 14.58 -9.88 -6.78
CA VAL A 316 15.58 -8.83 -7.04
C VAL A 316 16.02 -8.21 -5.72
N ALA A 317 17.33 -8.11 -5.52
CA ALA A 317 17.91 -7.34 -4.43
C ALA A 317 18.21 -5.91 -4.91
N ILE A 318 17.97 -4.91 -4.06
CA ILE A 318 18.20 -3.50 -4.38
C ILE A 318 19.05 -2.87 -3.27
N ASP A 319 20.16 -2.28 -3.69
CA ASP A 319 21.09 -1.52 -2.88
C ASP A 319 21.09 -0.07 -3.36
N ALA A 320 20.96 0.89 -2.44
CA ALA A 320 20.90 2.30 -2.78
C ALA A 320 21.77 3.13 -1.83
N THR A 321 22.50 4.08 -2.40
CA THR A 321 23.36 5.01 -1.66
C THR A 321 22.94 6.45 -1.96
N VAL A 322 22.66 7.20 -0.90
CA VAL A 322 22.25 8.62 -0.93
C VAL A 322 23.03 9.41 0.12
N PRO A 323 23.19 10.74 -0.02
CA PRO A 323 23.70 11.58 1.07
C PRO A 323 22.80 11.48 2.30
N ILE A 324 23.40 11.44 3.49
CA ILE A 324 22.65 11.41 4.77
C ILE A 324 21.95 12.74 5.02
N ARG A 325 22.54 13.86 4.57
CA ARG A 325 21.99 15.21 4.69
C ARG A 325 22.50 16.15 3.62
N LEU A 326 21.76 17.23 3.37
CA LEU A 326 22.27 18.42 2.68
C LEU A 326 22.71 19.50 3.68
N GLU A 327 23.53 20.44 3.22
CA GLU A 327 23.95 21.61 3.99
C GLU A 327 23.43 22.88 3.32
N LEU A 328 23.07 23.90 4.11
CA LEU A 328 22.63 25.18 3.56
C LEU A 328 23.79 25.93 2.91
N ASN A 329 23.49 26.62 1.81
CA ASN A 329 24.42 27.58 1.23
C ASN A 329 24.66 28.77 2.18
N PRO A 330 25.77 29.53 2.04
CA PRO A 330 26.11 30.63 2.95
C PRO A 330 25.06 31.73 3.05
N ASP A 331 24.24 31.92 2.01
CA ASP A 331 23.16 32.89 1.90
C ASP A 331 21.80 32.37 2.39
N LYS A 332 21.70 31.08 2.76
CA LYS A 332 20.48 30.41 3.26
C LYS A 332 19.28 30.50 2.31
N THR A 333 19.55 30.50 1.00
CA THR A 333 18.53 30.53 -0.06
C THR A 333 18.31 29.16 -0.71
N GLY A 334 19.18 28.19 -0.40
CA GLY A 334 19.13 26.83 -0.93
C GLY A 334 20.20 25.94 -0.28
N PHE A 335 20.50 24.82 -0.92
CA PHE A 335 21.50 23.86 -0.43
C PHE A 335 22.84 24.01 -1.17
N ILE A 336 23.93 23.59 -0.51
CA ILE A 336 25.21 23.37 -1.16
C ILE A 336 25.05 22.16 -2.07
N ARG A 337 25.24 22.37 -3.37
CA ARG A 337 25.14 21.30 -4.36
C ARG A 337 26.28 20.31 -4.19
N LEU A 338 25.92 19.04 -4.13
CA LEU A 338 26.79 17.87 -4.18
C LEU A 338 26.88 17.27 -5.59
N SER A 339 26.16 17.85 -6.56
CA SER A 339 26.20 17.48 -7.98
C SER A 339 26.37 18.71 -8.86
N ASP A 340 27.22 18.59 -9.88
CA ASP A 340 27.42 19.63 -10.89
C ASP A 340 26.46 19.50 -12.09
N LEU A 341 25.58 18.49 -12.10
CA LEU A 341 24.69 18.21 -13.22
C LEU A 341 23.39 19.04 -13.16
N GLY A 342 23.27 20.01 -14.06
CA GLY A 342 22.03 20.77 -14.25
C GLY A 342 21.57 21.50 -12.99
N ILE A 343 20.33 21.23 -12.56
CA ILE A 343 19.75 21.79 -11.32
C ILE A 343 19.83 20.83 -10.13
N ALA A 344 20.52 19.69 -10.26
CA ALA A 344 20.61 18.69 -9.20
C ALA A 344 21.35 19.23 -7.97
N ASP A 345 20.77 18.99 -6.80
CA ASP A 345 21.44 19.24 -5.52
C ASP A 345 22.28 18.03 -5.09
N PHE A 346 21.87 16.82 -5.46
CA PHE A 346 22.66 15.60 -5.22
C PHE A 346 22.33 14.49 -6.23
N ALA A 347 23.08 13.40 -6.17
CA ALA A 347 22.83 12.18 -6.92
C ALA A 347 22.70 10.97 -5.97
N ALA A 348 21.96 9.96 -6.39
CA ALA A 348 21.86 8.66 -5.75
C ALA A 348 22.39 7.57 -6.68
N GLY A 349 23.16 6.63 -6.14
CA GLY A 349 23.51 5.39 -6.84
C GLY A 349 22.56 4.28 -6.43
N ALA A 350 21.85 3.69 -7.39
CA ALA A 350 21.06 2.47 -7.20
C ALA A 350 21.74 1.30 -7.92
N VAL A 351 21.88 0.17 -7.25
CA VAL A 351 22.35 -1.09 -7.80
C VAL A 351 21.30 -2.14 -7.50
N PHE A 352 20.88 -2.91 -8.50
CA PHE A 352 19.96 -4.01 -8.27
C PHE A 352 20.39 -5.25 -9.05
N GLU A 353 20.12 -6.42 -8.46
CA GLU A 353 20.58 -7.70 -8.97
C GLU A 353 19.42 -8.69 -9.02
N ASN A 354 19.22 -9.31 -10.19
CA ASN A 354 18.41 -10.52 -10.31
C ASN A 354 19.25 -11.69 -9.79
N TYR A 355 19.21 -11.93 -8.48
CA TYR A 355 20.15 -12.83 -7.83
C TYR A 355 19.78 -14.30 -8.10
N ALA A 356 20.80 -15.17 -8.15
CA ALA A 356 20.57 -16.58 -8.39
C ALA A 356 19.99 -17.28 -7.15
N SER A 357 18.78 -17.82 -7.27
CA SER A 357 18.11 -18.63 -6.25
C SER A 357 17.49 -19.88 -6.89
N GLU A 358 17.00 -20.83 -6.07
CA GLU A 358 16.34 -22.05 -6.58
C GLU A 358 15.08 -21.75 -7.41
N THR A 359 14.48 -20.57 -7.23
CA THR A 359 13.28 -20.10 -7.93
C THR A 359 13.56 -18.97 -8.92
N ALA A 360 14.82 -18.56 -9.10
CA ALA A 360 15.18 -17.44 -9.98
C ALA A 360 14.87 -17.76 -11.44
N MET A 361 14.40 -16.75 -12.16
CA MET A 361 14.09 -16.81 -13.59
C MET A 361 14.70 -15.61 -14.32
N ASP A 362 14.97 -15.77 -15.60
CA ASP A 362 15.28 -14.63 -16.46
C ASP A 362 14.07 -13.69 -16.51
N LEU A 363 14.30 -12.40 -16.37
CA LEU A 363 13.25 -11.38 -16.37
C LEU A 363 13.20 -10.69 -17.73
N GLU A 364 12.05 -10.76 -18.40
CA GLU A 364 11.90 -10.22 -19.77
C GLU A 364 11.83 -8.70 -19.78
N ASN A 365 10.89 -8.10 -19.04
CA ASN A 365 10.77 -6.65 -18.91
C ASN A 365 10.57 -6.26 -17.45
N ILE A 366 11.42 -5.37 -16.95
CA ILE A 366 11.31 -4.85 -15.59
C ILE A 366 11.40 -3.32 -15.57
N THR A 367 10.83 -2.73 -14.53
CA THR A 367 10.90 -1.28 -14.30
C THR A 367 11.46 -0.99 -12.92
N LEU A 368 12.47 -0.12 -12.86
CA LEU A 368 12.86 0.57 -11.63
C LEU A 368 11.94 1.79 -11.46
N ALA A 369 11.14 1.77 -10.41
CA ALA A 369 10.23 2.84 -9.99
C ALA A 369 10.85 3.59 -8.81
N VAL A 370 10.99 4.91 -8.95
CA VAL A 370 11.60 5.78 -7.92
C VAL A 370 10.56 6.78 -7.43
N GLN A 371 10.22 6.69 -6.15
CA GLN A 371 9.24 7.57 -5.50
C GLN A 371 9.90 8.43 -4.43
N THR A 372 9.49 9.70 -4.31
CA THR A 372 10.02 10.65 -3.33
C THR A 372 8.92 11.32 -2.52
N THR A 373 9.28 11.91 -1.38
CA THR A 373 8.42 12.82 -0.60
C THR A 373 8.44 14.25 -1.15
N SER A 374 7.57 15.12 -0.62
CA SER A 374 7.21 16.39 -1.27
C SER A 374 8.34 17.40 -1.43
N ASN A 375 9.39 17.37 -0.60
CA ASN A 375 10.51 18.31 -0.73
C ASN A 375 11.64 17.76 -1.61
N LEU A 376 11.45 16.61 -2.25
CA LEU A 376 12.36 16.06 -3.25
C LEU A 376 11.63 15.87 -4.58
N ARG A 377 12.40 16.00 -5.66
CA ARG A 377 11.97 15.56 -6.98
C ARG A 377 13.09 14.87 -7.74
N VAL A 378 12.73 13.91 -8.59
CA VAL A 378 13.66 13.19 -9.45
C VAL A 378 13.89 14.01 -10.73
N LEU A 379 15.14 14.06 -11.18
CA LEU A 379 15.56 14.76 -12.39
C LEU A 379 15.92 13.77 -13.49
N SER A 380 15.95 14.27 -14.73
CA SER A 380 16.41 13.52 -15.88
C SER A 380 17.91 13.22 -15.82
N ASP A 381 18.35 12.30 -16.67
CA ASP A 381 19.78 12.00 -16.88
C ASP A 381 20.61 13.22 -17.34
N SER A 382 19.96 14.32 -17.75
CA SER A 382 20.60 15.60 -18.07
C SER A 382 20.50 16.64 -16.95
N GLY A 383 19.98 16.27 -15.79
CA GLY A 383 19.77 17.15 -14.64
C GLY A 383 18.65 18.19 -14.84
N SER A 384 17.65 17.88 -15.66
CA SER A 384 16.46 18.73 -15.88
C SER A 384 15.26 18.18 -15.12
N ALA A 385 14.33 19.04 -14.70
CA ALA A 385 13.11 18.60 -14.00
C ALA A 385 12.25 17.71 -14.91
N ILE A 386 11.85 16.53 -14.41
CA ILE A 386 10.86 15.66 -15.06
C ILE A 386 9.48 15.91 -14.47
N ASN A 387 9.43 16.13 -13.15
CA ASN A 387 8.21 16.41 -12.38
C ASN A 387 8.35 17.66 -11.50
N GLU A 388 7.24 18.10 -10.93
CA GLU A 388 7.20 19.17 -9.93
C GLU A 388 7.42 18.63 -8.52
N PHE A 389 7.80 19.50 -7.58
CA PHE A 389 7.86 19.12 -6.17
C PHE A 389 6.46 18.74 -5.65
N GLY A 390 6.38 17.66 -4.87
CA GLY A 390 5.10 17.13 -4.39
C GLY A 390 4.41 16.15 -5.34
N ASP A 391 4.97 15.91 -6.53
CA ASP A 391 4.50 14.84 -7.42
C ASP A 391 4.89 13.47 -6.85
N LEU A 392 3.87 12.65 -6.57
CA LEU A 392 4.03 11.34 -5.93
C LEU A 392 4.08 10.19 -6.95
N GLU A 393 3.91 10.48 -8.25
CA GLU A 393 4.05 9.44 -9.27
C GLU A 393 5.50 8.93 -9.33
N PRO A 394 5.72 7.61 -9.31
CA PRO A 394 7.06 7.07 -9.38
C PRO A 394 7.65 7.29 -10.78
N VAL A 395 8.87 7.85 -10.82
CA VAL A 395 9.63 7.94 -12.06
C VAL A 395 10.11 6.55 -12.47
N ARG A 396 9.81 6.17 -13.72
CA ARG A 396 10.05 4.82 -14.25
C ARG A 396 11.29 4.78 -15.13
N VAL A 397 12.14 3.79 -14.90
CA VAL A 397 13.28 3.43 -15.76
C VAL A 397 13.15 1.97 -16.16
N ASN A 398 12.98 1.71 -17.46
CA ASN A 398 12.69 0.37 -17.98
C ASN A 398 13.97 -0.37 -18.41
N TYR A 399 13.98 -1.68 -18.17
CA TYR A 399 15.03 -2.60 -18.56
C TYR A 399 14.41 -3.84 -19.21
N SER A 400 15.14 -4.44 -20.15
CA SER A 400 14.74 -5.68 -20.83
C SER A 400 15.83 -6.73 -20.75
N ASP A 401 15.45 -8.00 -20.82
CA ASP A 401 16.32 -9.18 -20.86
C ASP A 401 17.31 -9.26 -19.67
N VAL A 402 16.81 -9.09 -18.45
CA VAL A 402 17.62 -9.15 -17.23
C VAL A 402 17.79 -10.61 -16.77
N LYS A 403 18.93 -11.19 -17.15
CA LYS A 403 19.30 -12.58 -16.85
C LYS A 403 19.57 -12.82 -15.37
N ILE A 404 19.41 -14.07 -14.95
CA ILE A 404 19.80 -14.50 -13.60
C ILE A 404 21.30 -14.21 -13.41
N GLY A 405 21.64 -13.58 -12.28
CA GLY A 405 22.98 -13.12 -11.94
C GLY A 405 23.35 -11.74 -12.51
N ASN A 406 22.49 -11.10 -13.31
CA ASN A 406 22.77 -9.75 -13.81
C ASN A 406 22.67 -8.72 -12.70
N THR A 407 23.71 -7.89 -12.58
CA THR A 407 23.74 -6.69 -11.74
C THR A 407 23.63 -5.44 -12.62
N ILE A 408 22.64 -4.60 -12.33
CA ILE A 408 22.40 -3.32 -13.01
C ILE A 408 22.71 -2.18 -12.06
N SER A 409 23.36 -1.13 -12.57
CA SER A 409 23.61 0.11 -11.83
C SER A 409 22.97 1.29 -12.55
N LYS A 410 22.30 2.16 -11.80
CA LYS A 410 21.68 3.40 -12.29
C LYS A 410 22.02 4.54 -11.35
N GLN A 411 22.58 5.61 -11.92
CA GLN A 411 22.72 6.88 -11.21
C GLN A 411 21.47 7.74 -11.46
N LEU A 412 20.92 8.30 -10.39
CA LEU A 412 19.71 9.13 -10.38
C LEU A 412 20.05 10.49 -9.79
N TYR A 413 19.36 11.54 -10.24
CA TYR A 413 19.63 12.92 -9.82
C TYR A 413 18.41 13.51 -9.14
N PHE A 414 18.63 14.30 -8.09
CA PHE A 414 17.56 14.86 -7.27
C PHE A 414 17.77 16.34 -7.03
N GLN A 415 16.66 17.06 -6.93
CA GLN A 415 16.63 18.43 -6.42
C GLN A 415 15.84 18.47 -5.11
N ALA A 416 16.30 19.27 -4.16
CA ALA A 416 15.66 19.48 -2.88
C ALA A 416 15.01 20.87 -2.78
N HIS A 417 13.85 20.93 -2.13
CA HIS A 417 13.15 22.18 -1.84
C HIS A 417 13.50 22.68 -0.43
N LEU A 418 13.84 23.97 -0.30
CA LEU A 418 14.14 24.57 1.01
C LEU A 418 12.86 24.96 1.74
N SER A 419 12.54 24.26 2.83
CA SER A 419 11.42 24.54 3.72
C SER A 419 11.82 25.36 4.97
N GLU A 420 10.83 25.95 5.67
CA GLU A 420 11.08 26.65 6.94
C GLU A 420 11.60 25.69 8.02
N ASN A 421 11.00 24.51 8.12
CA ASN A 421 11.39 23.47 9.07
C ASN A 421 12.35 22.48 8.42
N ALA A 422 13.30 21.97 9.20
CA ALA A 422 14.14 20.86 8.78
C ALA A 422 13.32 19.55 8.72
N ALA A 423 13.53 18.73 7.69
CA ALA A 423 12.75 17.52 7.42
C ALA A 423 13.64 16.37 6.93
N TYR A 424 13.25 15.14 7.23
CA TYR A 424 13.79 13.95 6.55
C TYR A 424 12.89 13.59 5.38
N GLU A 425 13.48 13.42 4.21
CA GLU A 425 12.79 13.03 2.99
C GLU A 425 13.06 11.56 2.67
N ARG A 426 12.02 10.86 2.24
CA ARG A 426 12.06 9.42 1.91
C ARG A 426 12.22 9.25 0.41
N ILE A 427 13.08 8.32 0.00
CA ILE A 427 13.23 7.87 -1.38
C ILE A 427 12.99 6.35 -1.40
N THR A 428 12.02 5.91 -2.18
CA THR A 428 11.69 4.48 -2.36
C THR A 428 12.11 4.04 -3.76
N PHE A 429 12.88 2.95 -3.82
CA PHE A 429 13.28 2.27 -5.05
C PHE A 429 12.57 0.91 -5.10
N GLY A 430 11.69 0.71 -6.08
CA GLY A 430 11.03 -0.58 -6.31
C GLY A 430 11.35 -1.13 -7.70
N VAL A 431 11.62 -2.43 -7.81
CA VAL A 431 11.78 -3.12 -9.10
C VAL A 431 10.58 -4.03 -9.33
N TYR A 432 9.90 -3.84 -10.46
CA TYR A 432 8.67 -4.54 -10.80
C TYR A 432 8.82 -5.34 -12.09
N ASP A 433 8.20 -6.52 -12.17
CA ASP A 433 7.99 -7.22 -13.42
C ASP A 433 6.86 -6.56 -14.21
N VAL A 434 7.20 -6.02 -15.39
CA VAL A 434 6.27 -5.36 -16.30
C VAL A 434 6.12 -6.13 -17.62
N SER A 435 6.48 -7.41 -17.64
CA SER A 435 6.40 -8.29 -18.83
C SER A 435 4.97 -8.55 -19.29
N SER A 436 3.96 -8.19 -18.49
CA SER A 436 2.56 -8.22 -18.91
C SER A 436 2.26 -7.20 -20.01
N PRO A 437 1.23 -7.42 -20.85
CA PRO A 437 0.84 -6.49 -21.92
C PRO A 437 0.56 -5.05 -21.48
N ASP A 438 0.19 -4.84 -20.21
CA ASP A 438 -0.30 -3.56 -19.69
C ASP A 438 0.81 -2.68 -19.06
N GLY A 439 2.02 -3.22 -18.82
CA GLY A 439 3.16 -2.47 -18.29
C GLY A 439 2.98 -1.79 -16.92
N GLU A 440 1.95 -2.17 -16.14
CA GLU A 440 1.60 -1.56 -14.86
C GLU A 440 2.48 -2.07 -13.70
N LEU A 441 2.76 -1.18 -12.73
CA LEU A 441 3.43 -1.51 -11.47
C LEU A 441 2.39 -2.13 -10.51
N ALA A 442 2.59 -3.38 -10.11
CA ALA A 442 1.68 -4.11 -9.22
C ALA A 442 2.47 -4.83 -8.11
N ASP A 443 1.91 -4.90 -6.90
CA ASP A 443 2.58 -5.47 -5.73
C ASP A 443 2.89 -6.97 -5.87
N ASP A 444 2.01 -7.75 -6.53
CA ASP A 444 2.25 -9.17 -6.81
C ASP A 444 3.37 -9.39 -7.84
N ARG A 445 3.82 -8.30 -8.48
CA ARG A 445 4.94 -8.24 -9.42
C ARG A 445 6.11 -7.44 -8.87
N LEU A 446 6.05 -7.00 -7.62
CA LEU A 446 7.19 -6.39 -6.95
C LEU A 446 8.25 -7.48 -6.77
N LEU A 447 9.37 -7.31 -7.47
CA LEU A 447 10.50 -8.22 -7.42
C LEU A 447 11.44 -7.87 -6.27
N GLY A 448 11.47 -6.59 -5.86
CA GLY A 448 12.21 -6.12 -4.70
C GLY A 448 12.01 -4.63 -4.43
N GLU A 449 12.27 -4.21 -3.19
CA GLU A 449 12.15 -2.82 -2.74
C GLU A 449 13.32 -2.41 -1.82
N LYS A 450 13.72 -1.14 -1.90
CA LYS A 450 14.62 -0.48 -0.95
C LYS A 450 14.14 0.94 -0.64
N VAL A 451 14.13 1.28 0.64
CA VAL A 451 13.82 2.64 1.12
C VAL A 451 15.06 3.27 1.74
N VAL A 452 15.31 4.55 1.44
CA VAL A 452 16.38 5.37 2.04
C VAL A 452 15.87 6.75 2.43
N TYR A 453 16.60 7.43 3.31
CA TYR A 453 16.21 8.74 3.86
C TYR A 453 17.35 9.75 3.76
N ILE A 454 17.01 11.02 3.53
CA ILE A 454 17.95 12.16 3.51
C ILE A 454 17.43 13.32 4.37
N LEU A 455 18.30 13.93 5.16
CA LEU A 455 17.98 15.11 5.96
C LEU A 455 18.13 16.42 5.15
N LEU A 456 17.08 17.22 5.11
CA LEU A 456 17.07 18.59 4.62
C LEU A 456 17.01 19.57 5.80
N PRO A 457 18.02 20.43 6.02
CA PRO A 457 17.95 21.46 7.05
C PRO A 457 16.94 22.56 6.70
N GLY A 458 16.31 23.14 7.73
CA GLY A 458 15.37 24.26 7.58
C GLY A 458 16.10 25.57 7.31
N SER A 459 15.39 26.58 6.79
CA SER A 459 15.99 27.85 6.35
C SER A 459 16.73 28.64 7.44
N ASP A 460 16.47 28.38 8.72
CA ASP A 460 17.18 28.98 9.85
C ASP A 460 18.53 28.29 10.14
N GLY A 461 18.78 27.12 9.57
CA GLY A 461 19.93 26.25 9.84
C GLY A 461 19.75 25.36 11.06
N ALA A 462 18.52 25.26 11.59
CA ALA A 462 18.20 24.30 12.64
C ALA A 462 18.32 22.88 12.09
N ILE A 463 18.94 22.03 12.88
CA ILE A 463 18.83 20.58 12.74
C ILE A 463 17.49 20.22 13.39
N PRO A 464 16.70 19.29 12.82
CA PRO A 464 15.47 18.89 13.47
C PRO A 464 15.80 18.40 14.89
N LYS A 465 14.91 18.68 15.84
CA LYS A 465 15.03 18.19 17.22
C LYS A 465 13.74 17.49 17.57
N VAL A 466 13.85 16.32 18.19
CA VAL A 466 12.69 15.69 18.83
C VAL A 466 12.35 16.54 20.03
N THR A 467 11.17 17.13 20.06
CA THR A 467 10.68 17.80 21.26
C THR A 467 9.51 17.04 21.84
N PHE A 468 9.48 16.91 23.16
CA PHE A 468 8.43 16.21 23.87
C PHE A 468 7.43 17.23 24.43
N SER A 469 6.19 17.17 23.96
CA SER A 469 5.15 18.15 24.30
C SER A 469 4.29 17.68 25.49
N SER A 470 4.02 16.38 25.60
CA SER A 470 3.28 15.79 26.72
C SER A 470 3.53 14.29 26.86
N MET A 471 3.18 13.71 28.01
CA MET A 471 3.16 12.27 28.23
C MET A 471 1.96 11.87 29.07
N THR A 472 1.25 10.82 28.67
CA THR A 472 0.06 10.29 29.36
C THR A 472 0.06 8.77 29.37
N PRO A 473 -0.44 8.12 30.43
CA PRO A 473 -0.90 8.68 31.70
C PRO A 473 0.27 9.07 32.63
N GLU A 474 0.05 10.01 33.56
CA GLU A 474 1.06 10.43 34.55
C GLU A 474 1.29 9.39 35.66
N VAL A 475 0.36 8.46 35.84
CA VAL A 475 0.43 7.38 36.84
C VAL A 475 0.08 6.05 36.17
N ILE A 476 0.94 5.04 36.32
CA ILE A 476 0.74 3.68 35.80
C ILE A 476 0.78 2.65 36.95
N TYR A 477 0.14 1.49 36.75
CA TYR A 477 0.20 0.38 37.70
C TYR A 477 1.53 -0.39 37.62
N THR A 478 1.84 -1.12 38.69
CA THR A 478 3.11 -1.86 38.80
C THR A 478 3.20 -3.16 37.98
N SER A 479 2.10 -3.66 37.39
CA SER A 479 2.05 -4.98 36.70
C SER A 479 1.02 -5.01 35.55
N GLY A 480 1.14 -5.95 34.61
CA GLY A 480 0.34 -6.04 33.37
C GLY A 480 0.78 -5.03 32.31
N THR A 481 0.50 -5.22 31.02
CA THR A 481 0.97 -4.28 29.97
C THR A 481 0.57 -2.83 30.25
N ARG A 482 1.55 -1.92 30.35
CA ARG A 482 1.33 -0.49 30.66
C ARG A 482 1.80 0.35 29.48
N HIS A 483 0.97 1.28 29.00
CA HIS A 483 1.35 2.19 27.92
C HIS A 483 1.71 3.57 28.45
N LEU A 484 2.74 4.19 27.87
CA LEU A 484 3.07 5.61 28.03
C LEU A 484 3.08 6.25 26.64
N PHE A 485 2.11 7.12 26.39
CA PHE A 485 1.98 7.89 25.16
C PHE A 485 2.71 9.21 25.30
N VAL A 486 3.73 9.43 24.49
CA VAL A 486 4.57 10.63 24.48
C VAL A 486 4.31 11.40 23.20
N ALA A 487 3.65 12.55 23.30
CA ALA A 487 3.52 13.44 22.16
C ALA A 487 4.86 14.12 21.88
N LEU A 488 5.31 14.04 20.63
CA LEU A 488 6.58 14.56 20.16
C LEU A 488 6.47 15.21 18.77
N THR A 489 7.33 16.19 18.51
CA THR A 489 7.49 16.78 17.18
C THR A 489 8.75 16.26 16.52
N ASN A 490 8.75 16.23 15.18
CA ASN A 490 9.84 15.66 14.36
C ASN A 490 10.08 14.17 14.62
N ALA A 491 8.99 13.39 14.68
CA ALA A 491 8.99 11.93 14.89
C ALA A 491 9.91 11.17 13.92
N SER A 492 10.03 11.65 12.68
CA SER A 492 10.86 11.02 11.64
C SER A 492 12.34 10.91 12.01
N MET A 493 12.83 11.74 12.93
CA MET A 493 14.19 11.59 13.47
C MET A 493 14.40 10.24 14.18
N LEU A 494 13.31 9.65 14.67
CA LEU A 494 13.33 8.43 15.44
C LEU A 494 13.08 7.18 14.58
N ASP A 495 12.77 7.34 13.29
CA ASP A 495 12.49 6.23 12.37
C ASP A 495 13.70 5.28 12.25
N ASN A 496 14.91 5.84 12.19
CA ASN A 496 16.12 5.04 12.26
C ASN A 496 16.46 4.73 13.73
N ARG A 497 15.95 3.58 14.20
CA ARG A 497 16.11 3.10 15.58
C ARG A 497 17.58 2.92 16.00
N ALA A 498 18.51 2.64 15.08
CA ALA A 498 19.92 2.53 15.42
C ALA A 498 20.60 3.84 15.86
N ASN A 499 19.93 4.98 15.70
CA ASN A 499 20.48 6.28 16.09
C ASN A 499 20.18 6.67 17.54
N TRP A 500 19.33 5.94 18.27
CA TRP A 500 18.90 6.33 19.61
C TRP A 500 18.41 5.15 20.45
N ASN A 501 18.41 5.32 21.77
CA ASN A 501 17.84 4.37 22.73
C ASN A 501 16.90 5.10 23.68
N LEU A 502 15.93 4.39 24.27
CA LEU A 502 15.03 4.94 25.27
C LEU A 502 15.20 4.26 26.61
N TYR A 503 15.27 5.06 27.67
CA TYR A 503 15.43 4.55 29.03
C TYR A 503 14.43 5.17 29.99
N ALA A 504 13.94 4.35 30.92
CA ALA A 504 13.27 4.81 32.13
C ALA A 504 14.29 4.97 33.26
N TYR A 505 14.36 6.17 33.83
CA TYR A 505 15.19 6.49 34.98
C TYR A 505 14.35 6.72 36.23
N SER A 506 14.79 6.22 37.38
CA SER A 506 14.24 6.66 38.66
C SER A 506 14.50 8.16 38.82
N VAL A 507 13.61 8.91 39.48
CA VAL A 507 13.79 10.37 39.65
C VAL A 507 15.08 10.74 40.40
N ASP A 508 15.66 9.84 41.18
CA ASP A 508 16.98 10.03 41.81
C ASP A 508 18.16 9.70 40.88
N GLY A 509 17.89 9.24 39.65
CA GLY A 509 18.84 8.96 38.58
C GLY A 509 19.69 7.70 38.77
N LYS A 510 19.41 6.88 39.79
CA LYS A 510 20.25 5.73 40.16
C LYS A 510 19.88 4.44 39.46
N ILE A 511 18.60 4.27 39.12
CA ILE A 511 18.09 3.08 38.44
C ILE A 511 17.82 3.49 36.99
N LYS A 512 18.38 2.72 36.06
CA LYS A 512 18.21 2.84 34.62
C LYS A 512 17.63 1.52 34.12
N VAL A 513 16.46 1.58 33.50
CA VAL A 513 15.79 0.43 32.87
C VAL A 513 15.71 0.70 31.38
N ASP A 514 16.16 -0.28 30.60
CA ASP A 514 16.09 -0.25 29.15
C ASP A 514 14.66 -0.47 28.66
N ILE A 515 14.24 0.31 27.68
CA ILE A 515 12.96 0.12 27.00
C ILE A 515 13.30 -0.38 25.60
N PRO A 516 13.13 -1.68 25.34
CA PRO A 516 13.53 -2.29 24.08
C PRO A 516 12.77 -1.68 22.89
N GLU A 517 13.40 -1.67 21.72
CA GLU A 517 12.82 -1.06 20.52
C GLU A 517 11.47 -1.65 20.11
N ASN A 518 11.28 -2.96 20.32
CA ASN A 518 10.01 -3.66 20.04
C ASN A 518 8.85 -3.27 20.97
N SER A 519 9.15 -2.53 22.05
CA SER A 519 8.16 -1.95 22.96
C SER A 519 7.80 -0.51 22.57
N ILE A 520 8.37 0.04 21.49
CA ILE A 520 8.21 1.47 21.13
C ILE A 520 7.68 1.62 19.71
N SER A 521 6.45 2.10 19.59
CA SER A 521 5.86 2.50 18.30
C SER A 521 5.82 4.03 18.22
N ILE A 522 5.98 4.59 17.02
CA ILE A 522 5.90 6.04 16.81
C ILE A 522 5.05 6.29 15.57
N SER A 523 3.91 6.95 15.75
CA SER A 523 3.07 7.40 14.64
C SER A 523 2.39 8.73 14.98
N GLY A 524 2.19 9.58 13.97
CA GLY A 524 1.40 10.82 14.11
C GLY A 524 1.98 11.83 15.10
N GLY A 525 3.29 11.77 15.37
CA GLY A 525 3.91 12.58 16.42
C GLY A 525 3.60 12.07 17.83
N ILE A 526 3.18 10.81 17.99
CA ILE A 526 2.99 10.15 19.27
C ILE A 526 3.91 8.93 19.31
N MET A 527 4.76 8.86 20.33
CA MET A 527 5.53 7.68 20.69
C MET A 527 4.75 6.90 21.75
N ASP A 528 4.26 5.73 21.42
CA ASP A 528 3.69 4.80 22.39
C ASP A 528 4.77 3.84 22.89
N ILE A 529 4.80 3.66 24.20
CA ILE A 529 5.78 2.84 24.91
C ILE A 529 5.03 1.79 25.71
N ALA A 530 5.07 0.54 25.24
CA ALA A 530 4.47 -0.62 25.85
C ALA A 530 5.44 -1.27 26.87
N LEU A 531 5.23 -0.99 28.15
CA LEU A 531 5.90 -1.64 29.27
C LEU A 531 5.21 -2.99 29.55
N LYS A 532 5.72 -4.03 28.90
CA LYS A 532 5.32 -5.44 29.08
C LYS A 532 5.84 -6.00 30.40
N ASP A 533 5.39 -7.20 30.79
CA ASP A 533 5.70 -7.79 32.12
C ASP A 533 7.17 -8.13 32.36
N ASP A 534 7.96 -8.24 31.29
CA ASP A 534 9.42 -8.35 31.33
C ASP A 534 10.13 -7.03 31.66
N ILE A 535 9.43 -5.88 31.61
CA ILE A 535 9.95 -4.55 31.94
C ILE A 535 9.44 -4.14 33.33
N GLU A 536 10.12 -4.61 34.37
CA GLU A 536 9.75 -4.36 35.76
C GLU A 536 10.22 -2.97 36.26
N LEU A 537 9.26 -2.11 36.61
CA LEU A 537 9.52 -0.82 37.28
C LEU A 537 9.01 -0.87 38.72
N ALA A 538 9.87 -0.55 39.69
CA ALA A 538 9.48 -0.47 41.10
C ALA A 538 8.54 0.72 41.36
N PRO A 539 7.62 0.62 42.35
CA PRO A 539 6.77 1.74 42.76
C PRO A 539 7.59 2.98 43.11
N GLY A 540 7.23 4.12 42.55
CA GLY A 540 8.01 5.36 42.70
C GLY A 540 7.86 6.32 41.52
N SER A 541 8.58 7.43 41.55
CA SER A 541 8.59 8.41 40.45
C SER A 541 9.72 8.12 39.48
N TRP A 542 9.40 8.19 38.19
CA TRP A 542 10.27 7.88 37.06
C TRP A 542 10.24 8.99 36.02
N TYR A 543 11.22 9.01 35.12
CA TYR A 543 11.18 9.83 33.91
C TYR A 543 11.80 9.11 32.71
N LEU A 544 11.33 9.45 31.51
CA LEU A 544 11.89 8.94 30.27
C LEU A 544 13.02 9.83 29.76
N GLN A 545 14.05 9.21 29.21
CA GLN A 545 15.17 9.89 28.56
C GLN A 545 15.55 9.18 27.27
N LEU A 546 15.54 9.96 26.19
CA LEU A 546 16.02 9.53 24.89
C LEU A 546 17.52 9.83 24.79
N GLU A 547 18.31 8.81 24.46
CA GLU A 547 19.77 8.88 24.35
C GLU A 547 20.20 8.57 22.92
N TRP A 548 20.70 9.57 22.19
CA TRP A 548 21.27 9.40 20.86
C TRP A 548 22.61 8.67 20.93
N THR A 549 22.88 7.82 19.93
CA THR A 549 24.13 7.08 19.81
C THR A 549 25.30 8.00 19.49
N ASP A 550 26.53 7.54 19.78
CA ASP A 550 27.74 8.30 19.46
C ASP A 550 27.89 8.53 17.94
N TYR A 551 27.38 7.60 17.12
CA TYR A 551 27.29 7.77 15.67
C TYR A 551 26.39 8.93 15.26
N ALA A 552 25.21 9.08 15.87
CA ALA A 552 24.31 10.20 15.58
C ALA A 552 24.92 11.57 15.95
N VAL A 553 25.74 11.62 17.00
CA VAL A 553 26.43 12.87 17.40
C VAL A 553 27.61 13.18 16.48
N THR A 554 28.44 12.17 16.17
CA THR A 554 29.63 12.34 15.32
C THR A 554 29.28 12.61 13.87
N SER A 555 28.21 12.01 13.35
CA SER A 555 27.62 12.33 12.04
C SER A 555 26.90 13.69 12.00
N LYS A 556 26.84 14.41 13.14
CA LYS A 556 26.15 15.69 13.30
C LYS A 556 24.66 15.60 12.94
N LEU A 557 24.05 14.43 13.15
CA LEU A 557 22.60 14.20 13.06
C LEU A 557 21.87 14.92 14.21
N VAL A 558 22.51 14.96 15.38
CA VAL A 558 22.07 15.71 16.56
C VAL A 558 23.27 16.43 17.20
N PRO A 559 23.14 17.69 17.67
CA PRO A 559 24.19 18.35 18.44
C PRO A 559 24.56 17.58 19.71
N ALA A 560 25.83 17.58 20.12
CA ALA A 560 26.28 16.89 21.34
C ALA A 560 25.53 17.32 22.62
N VAL A 561 25.08 18.57 22.69
CA VAL A 561 24.24 19.10 23.80
C VAL A 561 22.87 18.43 23.87
N HIS A 562 22.42 17.83 22.78
CA HIS A 562 21.15 17.13 22.65
C HIS A 562 21.33 15.62 22.55
N GLN A 563 22.51 15.09 22.90
CA GLN A 563 22.72 13.64 22.95
C GLN A 563 21.79 12.96 23.97
N LYS A 564 21.52 13.63 25.09
CA LYS A 564 20.54 13.18 26.10
C LYS A 564 19.38 14.15 26.12
N GLN A 565 18.20 13.67 25.74
CA GLN A 565 16.99 14.48 25.67
C GLN A 565 15.96 13.96 26.64
N THR A 566 15.48 14.86 27.48
CA THR A 566 14.34 14.60 28.38
C THR A 566 13.59 15.92 28.56
N ALA A 567 12.34 15.84 29.00
CA ALA A 567 11.52 17.01 29.30
C ALA A 567 10.83 16.85 30.65
N SER A 568 10.43 17.97 31.27
CA SER A 568 9.69 17.92 32.54
C SER A 568 8.38 17.13 32.46
N GLN A 569 7.79 17.09 31.26
CA GLN A 569 6.57 16.39 30.89
C GLN A 569 6.76 14.87 30.80
N LEU A 570 7.99 14.37 30.69
CA LEU A 570 8.28 12.93 30.60
C LEU A 570 8.37 12.25 31.97
N ARG A 571 7.77 12.84 33.01
CA ARG A 571 7.77 12.28 34.37
C ARG A 571 6.47 11.52 34.62
N PHE A 572 6.58 10.32 35.19
CA PHE A 572 5.44 9.49 35.56
C PHE A 572 5.65 8.83 36.92
N VAL A 573 4.58 8.27 37.48
CA VAL A 573 4.60 7.57 38.77
C VAL A 573 4.13 6.13 38.58
N VAL A 574 4.89 5.17 39.09
CA VAL A 574 4.48 3.77 39.18
C VAL A 574 3.82 3.56 40.54
N SER A 575 2.60 3.05 40.54
CA SER A 575 1.76 2.88 41.73
C SER A 575 1.31 1.42 41.93
N GLU A 576 1.23 0.99 43.19
CA GLU A 576 0.58 -0.27 43.58
C GLU A 576 -0.93 -0.13 43.81
N ASP A 577 -1.49 1.07 43.66
CA ASP A 577 -2.92 1.30 43.82
C ASP A 577 -3.69 0.71 42.63
N LYS A 578 -4.54 -0.28 42.91
CA LYS A 578 -5.32 -1.03 41.91
C LYS A 578 -6.19 -0.13 41.04
N LYS A 579 -6.55 1.09 41.47
CA LYS A 579 -7.32 2.02 40.63
C LYS A 579 -6.59 2.49 39.37
N TYR A 580 -5.25 2.35 39.34
CA TYR A 580 -4.43 2.65 38.16
C TYR A 580 -4.11 1.41 37.33
N LYS A 581 -4.59 0.23 37.74
CA LYS A 581 -4.50 -1.00 36.94
C LYS A 581 -5.43 -0.84 35.75
N ASN A 582 -4.85 -0.76 34.56
CA ASN A 582 -5.60 -0.83 33.32
C ASN A 582 -6.18 -2.24 33.22
N GLU A 583 -7.48 -2.36 33.44
CA GLU A 583 -8.23 -3.57 33.11
C GLU A 583 -8.33 -3.59 31.57
N SER A 584 -7.61 -4.51 30.94
CA SER A 584 -7.67 -4.78 29.50
C SER A 584 -9.08 -5.27 29.14
N TYR A 585 -9.73 -4.65 28.16
CA TYR A 585 -11.02 -5.09 27.63
C TYR A 585 -10.81 -6.01 26.42
N GLY A 586 -11.57 -7.10 26.33
CA GLY A 586 -11.50 -8.04 25.20
C GLY A 586 -12.40 -7.68 24.01
N VAL A 587 -13.46 -6.87 24.21
CA VAL A 587 -14.41 -6.48 23.15
C VAL A 587 -14.87 -5.02 23.31
N LEU A 588 -14.79 -4.21 22.25
CA LEU A 588 -15.31 -2.84 22.19
C LEU A 588 -16.36 -2.73 21.08
N CYS A 589 -17.50 -2.11 21.37
CA CYS A 589 -18.62 -2.00 20.43
C CYS A 589 -19.11 -0.57 20.22
N VAL A 590 -19.60 -0.29 19.01
CA VAL A 590 -20.46 0.88 18.72
C VAL A 590 -21.90 0.39 18.63
N VAL A 591 -22.74 0.87 19.55
CA VAL A 591 -24.11 0.38 19.74
C VAL A 591 -25.11 1.52 19.54
N GLU A 592 -26.17 1.25 18.76
CA GLU A 592 -27.32 2.12 18.63
C GLU A 592 -28.34 1.86 19.75
N TYR A 593 -28.84 2.92 20.38
CA TYR A 593 -29.84 2.83 21.43
C TYR A 593 -31.17 3.47 21.02
N ASN A 594 -32.26 2.81 21.38
CA ASN A 594 -33.61 3.36 21.24
C ASN A 594 -33.89 4.35 22.38
N VAL A 595 -34.22 5.60 22.03
CA VAL A 595 -34.45 6.70 22.97
C VAL A 595 -35.73 6.49 23.81
N ASP A 596 -36.73 5.80 23.28
CA ASP A 596 -38.04 5.62 23.92
C ASP A 596 -38.04 4.55 25.04
N LYS A 597 -37.08 3.62 25.02
CA LYS A 597 -36.98 2.49 25.97
C LYS A 597 -35.96 2.69 27.09
N ASN A 598 -35.14 3.75 27.05
CA ASN A 598 -34.08 4.03 28.01
C ASN A 598 -34.29 5.38 28.74
N PRO A 599 -34.99 5.40 29.91
CA PRO A 599 -35.46 6.64 30.56
C PRO A 599 -34.36 7.57 31.14
N GLY A 600 -33.08 7.21 30.98
CA GLY A 600 -31.93 8.07 31.30
C GLY A 600 -31.55 9.05 30.19
N ILE A 601 -32.11 8.90 28.97
CA ILE A 601 -31.86 9.78 27.83
C ILE A 601 -33.11 10.64 27.63
N LYS A 602 -33.06 11.92 28.04
CA LYS A 602 -34.17 12.86 27.82
C LYS A 602 -33.93 13.64 26.53
N THR A 603 -34.82 13.52 25.56
CA THR A 603 -34.94 14.47 24.45
C THR A 603 -36.34 15.09 24.51
N GLU A 604 -36.38 16.41 24.69
CA GLU A 604 -37.60 17.18 24.50
C GLU A 604 -37.72 17.44 23.00
N THR A 605 -38.72 16.84 22.36
CA THR A 605 -39.17 17.05 20.96
C THR A 605 -38.49 16.15 19.91
N TYR A 606 -39.32 15.54 19.05
CA TYR A 606 -39.05 14.78 17.80
C TYR A 606 -39.10 13.24 17.87
N ASN A 607 -39.85 12.66 16.92
CA ASN A 607 -40.02 11.22 16.66
C ASN A 607 -38.71 10.62 16.13
N HIS A 608 -38.23 9.50 16.70
CA HIS A 608 -37.18 8.61 16.16
C HIS A 608 -35.82 9.26 15.81
N ASP A 609 -35.06 9.76 16.79
CA ASP A 609 -33.64 10.11 16.60
C ASP A 609 -32.71 8.97 17.09
N SER A 610 -31.95 8.32 16.19
CA SER A 610 -30.94 7.30 16.55
C SER A 610 -29.76 7.86 17.35
N MET A 611 -29.34 7.16 18.42
CA MET A 611 -28.26 7.59 19.31
C MET A 611 -27.19 6.50 19.47
N TYR A 612 -25.92 6.85 19.21
CA TYR A 612 -24.80 5.89 19.21
C TYR A 612 -23.88 6.06 20.42
N ARG A 613 -23.40 4.93 20.96
CA ARG A 613 -22.51 4.88 22.14
C ARG A 613 -21.41 3.84 22.00
N LEU A 614 -20.26 4.16 22.58
CA LEU A 614 -19.17 3.22 22.83
C LEU A 614 -19.45 2.39 24.07
N VAL A 615 -19.40 1.06 23.94
CA VAL A 615 -19.60 0.10 25.03
C VAL A 615 -18.44 -0.88 25.04
N ALA A 616 -17.70 -0.97 26.14
CA ALA A 616 -16.58 -1.89 26.31
C ALA A 616 -16.97 -3.05 27.24
N PHE A 617 -16.55 -4.27 26.88
CA PHE A 617 -16.78 -5.50 27.61
C PHE A 617 -15.45 -6.13 28.02
N GLU A 618 -15.40 -6.67 29.24
CA GLU A 618 -14.19 -7.29 29.79
C GLU A 618 -13.77 -8.52 28.97
N ASP A 619 -14.73 -9.34 28.55
CA ASP A 619 -14.51 -10.56 27.77
C ASP A 619 -15.68 -10.87 26.80
N GLU A 620 -15.51 -11.92 25.99
CA GLU A 620 -16.49 -12.37 25.00
C GLU A 620 -17.78 -12.91 25.66
N ASP A 621 -17.74 -13.39 26.90
CA ASP A 621 -18.92 -13.90 27.61
C ASP A 621 -19.82 -12.74 28.06
N ALA A 622 -19.24 -11.65 28.57
CA ALA A 622 -19.96 -10.42 28.89
C ALA A 622 -20.60 -9.78 27.64
N PHE A 623 -19.89 -9.79 26.51
CA PHE A 623 -20.45 -9.36 25.23
C PHE A 623 -21.65 -10.23 24.79
N LYS A 624 -21.51 -11.56 24.88
CA LYS A 624 -22.59 -12.51 24.53
C LYS A 624 -23.82 -12.40 25.43
N GLU A 625 -23.64 -12.02 26.69
CA GLU A 625 -24.78 -11.78 27.59
C GLU A 625 -25.53 -10.50 27.18
N PHE A 626 -24.80 -9.43 26.87
CA PHE A 626 -25.38 -8.19 26.36
C PHE A 626 -26.10 -8.40 25.02
N SER A 627 -25.51 -9.14 24.08
CA SER A 627 -26.10 -9.34 22.75
C SER A 627 -27.42 -10.10 22.77
N LYS A 628 -27.67 -10.96 23.77
CA LYS A 628 -28.95 -11.67 23.94
C LYS A 628 -30.10 -10.76 24.39
N GLU A 629 -29.81 -9.61 24.98
CA GLU A 629 -30.82 -8.67 25.46
C GLU A 629 -31.16 -7.63 24.38
N THR A 630 -31.63 -8.09 23.20
CA THR A 630 -31.99 -7.25 22.04
C THR A 630 -33.00 -6.15 22.36
N SER A 631 -33.73 -6.23 23.49
CA SER A 631 -34.58 -5.16 23.99
C SER A 631 -33.85 -3.88 24.43
N LYS A 632 -32.53 -3.93 24.66
CA LYS A 632 -31.72 -2.82 25.22
C LYS A 632 -31.09 -1.91 24.16
N TYR A 633 -30.95 -2.38 22.92
CA TYR A 633 -30.30 -1.68 21.82
C TYR A 633 -31.05 -1.94 20.51
N VAL A 634 -30.81 -1.14 19.47
CA VAL A 634 -31.40 -1.34 18.13
C VAL A 634 -30.49 -2.25 17.30
N GLU A 635 -29.25 -1.80 17.10
CA GLU A 635 -28.25 -2.52 16.31
C GLU A 635 -26.85 -2.36 16.95
N ILE A 636 -25.99 -3.37 16.81
CA ILE A 636 -24.56 -3.28 17.13
C ILE A 636 -23.82 -3.10 15.80
N LEU A 637 -23.39 -1.87 15.51
CA LEU A 637 -22.79 -1.51 14.23
C LEU A 637 -21.35 -2.02 14.06
N LEU A 638 -20.51 -1.77 15.07
CA LEU A 638 -19.09 -2.13 15.04
C LEU A 638 -18.75 -2.97 16.28
N ILE A 639 -18.00 -4.04 16.06
CA ILE A 639 -17.47 -4.94 17.09
C ILE A 639 -15.97 -5.06 16.85
N PHE A 640 -15.18 -4.60 17.80
CA PHE A 640 -13.74 -4.72 17.80
C PHE A 640 -13.32 -5.74 18.86
N ARG A 641 -12.65 -6.80 18.44
CA ARG A 641 -12.11 -7.85 19.32
C ARG A 641 -10.61 -7.74 19.38
N GLY A 642 -10.07 -7.51 20.57
CA GLY A 642 -8.66 -7.22 20.79
C GLY A 642 -8.50 -6.48 22.11
N GLU A 643 -7.26 -6.28 22.54
CA GLU A 643 -6.93 -5.56 23.77
C GLU A 643 -6.99 -4.05 23.53
N PHE A 644 -7.97 -3.39 24.17
CA PHE A 644 -8.15 -1.94 24.14
C PHE A 644 -7.81 -1.27 25.46
N THR A 645 -7.20 -0.08 25.37
CA THR A 645 -6.94 0.82 26.50
C THR A 645 -7.85 2.04 26.42
N GLY A 646 -8.61 2.30 27.49
CA GLY A 646 -9.38 3.54 27.64
C GLY A 646 -8.50 4.69 28.12
N GLU A 647 -8.09 5.59 27.23
CA GLU A 647 -7.09 6.63 27.51
C GLU A 647 -7.66 7.87 28.19
N ARG A 648 -8.90 8.25 27.85
CA ARG A 648 -9.51 9.50 28.34
C ARG A 648 -10.85 9.22 28.95
N LYS A 649 -11.06 9.77 30.15
CA LYS A 649 -12.29 9.62 30.91
C LYS A 649 -12.83 10.96 31.34
N VAL A 650 -14.12 11.14 31.17
CA VAL A 650 -14.85 12.36 31.48
C VAL A 650 -15.80 12.08 32.62
N LEU A 651 -15.85 12.99 33.60
CA LEU A 651 -16.83 12.92 34.68
C LEU A 651 -18.15 13.51 34.18
N THR A 652 -19.15 12.66 33.99
CA THR A 652 -20.49 13.05 33.52
C THR A 652 -21.27 13.77 34.62
N SER A 653 -22.34 14.49 34.23
CA SER A 653 -23.18 15.27 35.15
C SER A 653 -23.88 14.46 36.25
N ASN A 654 -23.97 13.14 36.09
CA ASN A 654 -24.46 12.17 37.08
C ASN A 654 -23.34 11.63 38.01
N GLY A 655 -22.10 12.10 37.87
CA GLY A 655 -20.96 11.71 38.71
C GLY A 655 -20.27 10.39 38.32
N GLN A 656 -20.61 9.80 37.17
CA GLN A 656 -19.92 8.61 36.63
C GLN A 656 -18.73 9.01 35.77
N LEU A 657 -17.70 8.15 35.75
CA LEU A 657 -16.52 8.36 34.93
C LEU A 657 -16.68 7.53 33.65
N GLU A 658 -16.82 8.18 32.51
CA GLU A 658 -17.02 7.51 31.22
C GLU A 658 -15.81 7.67 30.32
N THR A 659 -15.36 6.57 29.73
CA THR A 659 -14.27 6.57 28.76
C THR A 659 -14.77 7.13 27.43
N THR A 660 -14.07 8.14 26.91
CA THR A 660 -14.42 8.85 25.67
C THR A 660 -13.45 8.58 24.53
N TYR A 661 -12.32 7.94 24.80
CA TYR A 661 -11.27 7.61 23.84
C TYR A 661 -10.68 6.24 24.16
N TYR A 662 -10.71 5.33 23.19
CA TYR A 662 -10.11 4.01 23.26
C TYR A 662 -9.03 3.88 22.20
N SER A 663 -7.91 3.27 22.54
CA SER A 663 -6.85 2.93 21.61
C SER A 663 -6.43 1.47 21.76
N ALA A 664 -5.84 0.93 20.70
CA ALA A 664 -5.25 -0.40 20.71
C ALA A 664 -4.01 -0.42 19.82
N VAL A 665 -3.04 -1.24 20.20
CA VAL A 665 -1.78 -1.40 19.46
C VAL A 665 -1.56 -2.86 19.18
N SER A 666 -1.27 -3.16 17.92
CA SER A 666 -0.90 -4.48 17.43
C SER A 666 0.54 -4.47 16.98
N THR A 667 1.34 -5.45 17.41
CA THR A 667 2.75 -5.54 16.99
C THR A 667 3.02 -6.86 16.29
N LYS A 668 3.94 -6.83 15.33
CA LYS A 668 4.27 -7.98 14.49
C LYS A 668 5.75 -8.24 14.58
N HIS A 669 6.13 -9.42 15.08
CA HIS A 669 7.53 -9.80 15.25
C HIS A 669 7.78 -11.18 14.64
N LEU A 670 8.99 -11.39 14.12
CA LEU A 670 9.38 -12.67 13.54
C LEU A 670 9.87 -13.59 14.67
N ASP A 671 9.22 -14.74 14.85
CA ASP A 671 9.75 -15.79 15.71
C ASP A 671 10.97 -16.41 15.03
N THR A 672 12.14 -16.22 15.63
CA THR A 672 13.43 -16.67 15.10
C THR A 672 13.59 -18.19 15.07
N THR A 673 12.76 -18.93 15.82
CA THR A 673 12.78 -20.40 15.88
C THR A 673 11.87 -21.01 14.84
N THR A 674 10.65 -20.49 14.68
CA THR A 674 9.65 -21.02 13.74
C THR A 674 9.68 -20.34 12.37
N ARG A 675 10.37 -19.18 12.25
CA ARG A 675 10.41 -18.31 11.08
C ARG A 675 9.01 -17.85 10.63
N GLN A 676 8.06 -17.79 11.55
CA GLN A 676 6.72 -17.27 11.31
C GLN A 676 6.54 -15.95 12.05
N TYR A 677 5.77 -15.03 11.46
CA TYR A 677 5.39 -13.80 12.15
C TYR A 677 4.38 -14.15 13.24
N VAL A 678 4.69 -13.74 14.46
CA VAL A 678 3.79 -13.75 15.61
C VAL A 678 3.23 -12.34 15.75
N ILE A 679 1.91 -12.26 15.85
CA ILE A 679 1.17 -11.00 15.98
C ILE A 679 0.72 -10.91 17.44
N ASP A 680 1.21 -9.90 18.14
CA ASP A 680 0.71 -9.53 19.46
C ASP A 680 -0.51 -8.62 19.27
N ASN A 681 -1.61 -8.96 19.94
CA ASN A 681 -2.88 -8.23 19.90
C ASN A 681 -3.43 -8.03 18.47
N PRO A 682 -3.76 -9.09 17.71
CA PRO A 682 -4.52 -8.94 16.47
C PRO A 682 -5.93 -8.42 16.79
N ILE A 683 -6.38 -7.39 16.07
CA ILE A 683 -7.70 -6.81 16.28
C ILE A 683 -8.64 -7.26 15.17
N THR A 684 -9.66 -8.05 15.50
CA THR A 684 -10.68 -8.45 14.53
C THR A 684 -11.89 -7.51 14.62
N ILE A 685 -12.31 -7.00 13.46
CA ILE A 685 -13.32 -5.96 13.28
C ILE A 685 -14.51 -6.58 12.56
N ASN A 686 -15.67 -6.61 13.23
CA ASN A 686 -16.90 -7.25 12.76
C ASN A 686 -16.76 -8.70 12.28
N GLY A 687 -15.62 -9.37 12.50
CA GLY A 687 -15.36 -10.72 11.97
C GLY A 687 -15.14 -10.78 10.45
N CYS A 688 -14.94 -9.63 9.79
CA CYS A 688 -14.71 -9.55 8.34
C CYS A 688 -13.39 -8.85 7.96
N MET A 689 -12.77 -8.16 8.91
CA MET A 689 -11.50 -7.46 8.73
C MET A 689 -10.61 -7.63 9.97
N ASP A 690 -9.31 -7.77 9.75
CA ASP A 690 -8.29 -7.83 10.80
C ASP A 690 -7.35 -6.63 10.68
N PHE A 691 -6.93 -6.10 11.81
CA PHE A 691 -5.95 -5.04 11.92
C PHE A 691 -4.71 -5.53 12.69
N GLU A 692 -3.53 -5.26 12.14
CA GLU A 692 -2.26 -5.60 12.76
C GLU A 692 -1.13 -4.60 12.49
N ALA A 693 0.01 -4.80 13.15
CA ALA A 693 1.26 -4.07 12.87
C ALA A 693 1.10 -2.54 12.88
N GLY A 694 0.41 -2.00 13.89
CA GLY A 694 0.07 -0.59 13.95
C GLY A 694 -0.79 -0.19 15.15
N THR A 695 -1.32 1.03 15.10
CA THR A 695 -2.22 1.60 16.11
C THR A 695 -3.63 1.84 15.58
N MET A 696 -4.63 1.62 16.42
CA MET A 696 -6.04 1.89 16.12
C MET A 696 -6.68 2.71 17.24
N ALA A 697 -7.60 3.60 16.90
CA ALA A 697 -8.34 4.41 17.87
C ALA A 697 -9.84 4.48 17.56
N VAL A 698 -10.67 4.49 18.61
CA VAL A 698 -12.13 4.66 18.55
C VAL A 698 -12.57 5.66 19.62
N TYR A 699 -13.17 6.78 19.21
CA TYR A 699 -13.42 7.89 20.14
C TYR A 699 -14.58 8.80 19.69
N TYR A 700 -15.05 9.65 20.60
CA TYR A 700 -16.00 10.73 20.26
C TYR A 700 -15.25 11.96 19.75
N GLU A 701 -15.70 12.64 18.69
CA GLU A 701 -15.03 13.82 18.13
C GLU A 701 -14.70 14.90 19.18
N ASP A 702 -15.63 15.17 20.11
CA ASP A 702 -15.43 16.08 21.25
C ASP A 702 -15.10 15.33 22.56
N TYR A 703 -14.27 14.29 22.49
CA TYR A 703 -13.88 13.43 23.62
C TYR A 703 -13.29 14.15 24.85
N LEU A 704 -12.87 15.41 24.71
CA LEU A 704 -12.41 16.27 25.81
C LEU A 704 -13.53 17.09 26.50
N SER A 705 -14.72 17.15 25.91
CA SER A 705 -15.82 18.01 26.37
C SER A 705 -16.67 17.30 27.44
N PRO A 706 -16.77 17.83 28.67
CA PRO A 706 -17.54 17.21 29.75
C PRO A 706 -19.04 17.02 29.48
N GLU A 707 -19.62 17.92 28.68
CA GLU A 707 -21.06 17.95 28.38
C GLU A 707 -21.37 17.66 26.90
N GLY A 708 -20.37 17.73 26.01
CA GLY A 708 -20.57 17.67 24.55
C GLY A 708 -20.26 16.33 23.87
N PHE A 709 -19.48 15.43 24.50
CA PHE A 709 -19.05 14.20 23.82
C PHE A 709 -20.22 13.28 23.43
N ARG A 710 -21.31 13.28 24.20
CA ARG A 710 -22.50 12.45 23.93
C ARG A 710 -23.35 12.95 22.76
N SER A 711 -23.16 14.19 22.33
CA SER A 711 -23.75 14.76 21.12
C SER A 711 -22.78 14.75 19.93
N ALA A 712 -21.51 14.40 20.17
CA ALA A 712 -20.49 14.32 19.13
C ALA A 712 -20.56 12.99 18.39
N ALA A 713 -20.05 12.99 17.16
CA ALA A 713 -19.96 11.79 16.36
C ALA A 713 -18.89 10.83 16.90
N ILE A 714 -19.04 9.55 16.56
CA ILE A 714 -18.03 8.52 16.84
C ILE A 714 -17.11 8.41 15.62
N MET A 715 -15.80 8.35 15.89
CA MET A 715 -14.71 8.29 14.93
C MET A 715 -13.91 7.00 15.15
N THR A 716 -13.36 6.44 14.08
CA THR A 716 -12.46 5.28 14.10
C THR A 716 -11.31 5.52 13.13
N GLU A 717 -10.08 5.40 13.64
CA GLU A 717 -8.85 5.61 12.90
C GLU A 717 -7.96 4.37 12.97
N PHE A 718 -7.33 4.05 11.85
CA PHE A 718 -6.36 2.96 11.69
C PHE A 718 -5.06 3.54 11.18
N ASP A 719 -3.93 3.03 11.68
CA ASP A 719 -2.61 3.24 11.07
C ASP A 719 -1.77 1.97 11.26
N GLY A 720 -1.79 1.10 10.24
CA GLY A 720 -1.20 -0.23 10.28
C GLY A 720 -1.60 -1.08 9.07
N ASP A 721 -1.43 -2.39 9.17
CA ASP A 721 -1.85 -3.35 8.16
C ASP A 721 -3.33 -3.70 8.35
N LEU A 722 -4.17 -3.40 7.36
CA LEU A 722 -5.57 -3.84 7.27
C LEU A 722 -5.67 -5.03 6.32
N LEU A 723 -6.30 -6.10 6.79
CA LEU A 723 -6.42 -7.37 6.09
C LEU A 723 -7.88 -7.84 6.16
N THR A 724 -8.32 -8.63 5.19
CA THR A 724 -9.59 -9.37 5.32
C THR A 724 -9.44 -10.49 6.36
N SER A 725 -10.46 -10.71 7.19
CA SER A 725 -10.43 -11.84 8.14
C SER A 725 -10.43 -13.18 7.39
N ASP A 726 -9.83 -14.21 7.99
CA ASP A 726 -9.62 -15.57 7.45
C ASP A 726 -8.72 -15.66 6.20
N ALA A 727 -9.09 -14.98 5.11
CA ALA A 727 -8.32 -14.98 3.85
C ALA A 727 -7.00 -14.21 3.97
N ARG A 728 -6.92 -13.24 4.89
CA ARG A 728 -5.76 -12.39 5.14
C ARG A 728 -5.27 -11.65 3.89
N THR A 729 -6.16 -11.39 2.94
CA THR A 729 -5.88 -10.54 1.77
C THR A 729 -5.66 -9.11 2.25
N SER A 730 -4.53 -8.51 1.88
CA SER A 730 -4.18 -7.14 2.25
C SER A 730 -5.17 -6.15 1.65
N VAL A 731 -5.82 -5.33 2.49
CA VAL A 731 -6.75 -4.27 2.06
C VAL A 731 -6.00 -2.97 1.88
N TRP A 732 -5.25 -2.55 2.89
CA TRP A 732 -4.48 -1.31 2.90
C TRP A 732 -3.36 -1.37 3.94
N LYS A 733 -2.27 -0.63 3.71
CA LYS A 733 -1.21 -0.43 4.70
C LYS A 733 -1.02 1.06 4.96
N GLY A 734 -1.16 1.47 6.22
CA GLY A 734 -1.06 2.86 6.66
C GLY A 734 -2.41 3.43 7.09
N LYS A 735 -2.55 4.76 6.99
CA LYS A 735 -3.71 5.47 7.55
C LYS A 735 -5.01 5.15 6.83
N ALA A 736 -6.05 4.79 7.58
CA ALA A 736 -7.43 4.63 7.12
C ALA A 736 -8.42 5.06 8.21
N ILE A 737 -9.68 5.29 7.84
CA ILE A 737 -10.76 5.65 8.78
C ILE A 737 -12.05 4.93 8.43
N PHE A 738 -12.96 4.80 9.40
CA PHE A 738 -14.38 4.60 9.08
C PHE A 738 -15.10 5.93 8.91
N THR A 739 -16.21 5.92 8.16
CA THR A 739 -17.16 7.04 8.11
C THR A 739 -17.54 7.52 9.50
N LYS A 740 -17.68 8.84 9.64
CA LYS A 740 -18.09 9.49 10.88
C LYS A 740 -19.53 9.10 11.22
N ILE A 741 -19.74 8.48 12.39
CA ILE A 741 -21.08 8.06 12.87
C ILE A 741 -21.70 9.23 13.64
N GLU A 742 -22.49 10.04 12.93
CA GLU A 742 -23.16 11.23 13.45
C GLU A 742 -24.38 10.87 14.31
N GLN A 743 -24.55 11.56 15.45
CA GLN A 743 -25.75 11.39 16.27
C GLN A 743 -26.98 11.92 15.51
N LYS A 744 -28.16 11.31 15.70
CA LYS A 744 -29.44 11.68 15.07
C LYS A 744 -29.52 11.46 13.56
N LYS A 745 -28.59 10.71 13.00
CA LYS A 745 -28.63 10.24 11.62
C LYS A 745 -28.64 8.73 11.65
N ASN A 746 -29.53 8.09 10.89
CA ASN A 746 -29.63 6.63 10.88
C ASN A 746 -28.44 6.04 10.12
N PHE A 747 -27.67 5.22 10.81
CA PHE A 747 -26.61 4.37 10.29
C PHE A 747 -26.95 2.91 10.58
N SER A 748 -26.77 2.05 9.58
CA SER A 748 -26.99 0.61 9.68
C SER A 748 -26.04 -0.16 8.75
N LEU A 749 -25.76 -1.43 9.05
CA LEU A 749 -24.98 -2.30 8.17
C LEU A 749 -25.79 -2.65 6.91
N ARG A 750 -25.16 -2.63 5.73
CA ARG A 750 -25.87 -2.95 4.48
C ARG A 750 -26.36 -4.41 4.50
N PRO A 751 -27.68 -4.67 4.42
CA PRO A 751 -28.19 -6.04 4.41
C PRO A 751 -28.05 -6.70 3.03
N TYR A 752 -27.55 -7.93 3.04
CA TYR A 752 -27.46 -8.84 1.92
C TYR A 752 -28.30 -10.10 2.20
N ASP A 753 -28.98 -10.63 1.20
CA ASP A 753 -29.57 -11.96 1.28
C ASP A 753 -28.48 -13.05 1.21
N ILE A 754 -28.88 -14.30 1.42
CA ILE A 754 -27.99 -15.46 1.34
C ILE A 754 -27.34 -15.64 -0.04
N ASN A 755 -27.83 -14.99 -1.10
CA ASN A 755 -27.28 -15.08 -2.46
C ASN A 755 -26.40 -13.86 -2.83
N GLY A 756 -26.13 -12.97 -1.87
CA GLY A 756 -25.33 -11.77 -2.05
C GLY A 756 -26.07 -10.63 -2.73
N ASN A 757 -27.39 -10.63 -2.77
CA ASN A 757 -28.19 -9.51 -3.27
C ASN A 757 -28.42 -8.49 -2.15
N ARG A 758 -28.20 -7.21 -2.45
CA ARG A 758 -28.53 -6.10 -1.54
C ARG A 758 -30.05 -6.04 -1.33
N LYS A 759 -30.53 -5.81 -0.11
CA LYS A 759 -31.95 -5.52 0.17
C LYS A 759 -32.39 -4.28 -0.62
N GLU A 760 -33.55 -4.36 -1.28
CA GLU A 760 -34.14 -3.24 -2.01
C GLU A 760 -34.68 -2.19 -1.02
N ASN A 761 -34.70 -0.91 -1.43
CA ASN A 761 -35.23 0.22 -0.65
C ASN A 761 -34.56 0.51 0.71
N PHE A 762 -33.28 0.14 0.90
CA PHE A 762 -32.49 0.48 2.09
C PHE A 762 -32.08 1.97 2.07
N ASN A 763 -32.51 2.74 3.08
CA ASN A 763 -32.36 4.21 3.13
C ASN A 763 -31.40 4.73 4.21
N ASP A 764 -30.87 3.86 5.08
CA ASP A 764 -29.95 4.26 6.14
C ASP A 764 -28.52 4.49 5.61
N ALA A 765 -27.75 5.31 6.31
CA ALA A 765 -26.35 5.56 5.95
C ALA A 765 -25.47 4.35 6.26
N THR A 766 -24.61 3.94 5.32
CA THR A 766 -23.72 2.79 5.52
C THR A 766 -22.40 3.20 6.15
N ILE A 767 -21.72 2.25 6.80
CA ILE A 767 -20.39 2.46 7.36
C ILE A 767 -19.34 2.05 6.34
N GLN A 768 -18.54 3.02 5.89
CA GLN A 768 -17.54 2.80 4.85
C GLN A 768 -16.11 2.90 5.40
N LEU A 769 -15.24 2.02 4.91
CA LEU A 769 -13.79 2.08 5.09
C LEU A 769 -13.19 3.01 4.03
N ILE A 770 -12.48 4.04 4.48
CA ILE A 770 -11.91 5.10 3.65
C ILE A 770 -10.39 5.13 3.86
N TRP A 771 -9.63 5.03 2.78
CA TRP A 771 -8.17 5.17 2.77
C TRP A 771 -7.72 5.93 1.52
N PRO A 772 -6.50 6.50 1.50
CA PRO A 772 -5.93 7.21 0.34
C PRO A 772 -5.62 6.27 -0.84
N SER A 773 -6.65 5.68 -1.45
CA SER A 773 -6.55 4.61 -2.44
C SER A 773 -6.16 5.06 -3.87
N VAL A 774 -5.70 6.29 -4.07
CA VAL A 774 -5.51 6.98 -5.37
C VAL A 774 -4.69 6.18 -6.39
N TYR A 775 -3.86 5.23 -5.93
CA TYR A 775 -2.93 4.45 -6.75
C TYR A 775 -3.26 2.94 -6.83
N GLY A 776 -4.40 2.50 -6.28
CA GLY A 776 -5.03 1.19 -6.48
C GLY A 776 -4.13 0.03 -6.84
N LEU A 777 -3.42 -0.54 -5.87
CA LEU A 777 -2.74 -1.82 -6.03
C LEU A 777 -3.77 -2.89 -6.41
N GLY A 778 -3.66 -3.44 -7.61
CA GLY A 778 -4.57 -4.46 -8.11
C GLY A 778 -4.44 -5.76 -7.30
N GLN A 779 -5.56 -6.33 -6.89
CA GLN A 779 -5.62 -7.61 -6.20
C GLN A 779 -6.14 -8.69 -7.15
N THR A 780 -5.45 -9.82 -7.20
CA THR A 780 -5.92 -10.98 -7.98
C THR A 780 -6.93 -11.77 -7.15
N LEU A 781 -8.20 -11.77 -7.56
CA LEU A 781 -9.28 -12.57 -6.98
C LEU A 781 -9.86 -13.49 -8.05
N ALA A 782 -9.94 -14.79 -7.77
CA ALA A 782 -10.45 -15.81 -8.71
C ALA A 782 -9.79 -15.77 -10.11
N GLY A 783 -8.51 -15.36 -10.20
CA GLY A 783 -7.76 -15.22 -11.46
C GLY A 783 -8.01 -13.92 -12.22
N MET A 784 -8.68 -12.93 -11.62
CA MET A 784 -9.02 -11.62 -12.18
C MET A 784 -8.42 -10.50 -11.32
N ILE A 785 -7.92 -9.43 -11.92
CA ILE A 785 -7.32 -8.30 -11.19
C ILE A 785 -8.38 -7.24 -10.91
N PHE A 786 -8.56 -6.92 -9.62
CA PHE A 786 -9.49 -5.93 -9.10
C PHE A 786 -8.72 -4.82 -8.38
N LYS A 787 -8.87 -3.56 -8.79
CA LYS A 787 -8.35 -2.41 -8.01
C LYS A 787 -9.44 -1.95 -7.06
N LEU A 788 -9.29 -2.24 -5.76
CA LEU A 788 -10.27 -1.88 -4.74
C LEU A 788 -10.36 -0.35 -4.59
N ALA A 789 -11.57 0.20 -4.61
CA ALA A 789 -11.83 1.64 -4.55
C ALA A 789 -12.17 2.11 -3.12
N TYR A 790 -13.15 1.46 -2.49
CA TYR A 790 -13.50 1.64 -1.07
C TYR A 790 -14.27 0.40 -0.56
N GLY A 791 -14.38 0.26 0.76
CA GLY A 791 -15.09 -0.85 1.41
C GLY A 791 -16.35 -0.40 2.14
N GLU A 792 -17.41 -1.18 2.11
CA GLU A 792 -18.69 -0.97 2.81
C GLU A 792 -18.98 -2.16 3.74
N LEU A 793 -19.28 -1.89 5.01
CA LEU A 793 -19.66 -2.93 5.95
C LEU A 793 -21.13 -3.34 5.74
N GLY A 794 -21.37 -4.64 5.80
CA GLY A 794 -22.67 -5.26 5.61
C GLY A 794 -22.91 -6.46 6.49
N VAL A 795 -24.12 -6.99 6.38
CA VAL A 795 -24.61 -8.16 7.11
C VAL A 795 -25.36 -9.08 6.16
N VAL A 796 -25.14 -10.39 6.28
CA VAL A 796 -25.89 -11.41 5.56
C VAL A 796 -27.03 -11.89 6.45
N ILE A 797 -28.25 -11.83 5.93
CA ILE A 797 -29.48 -12.16 6.64
C ILE A 797 -30.12 -13.37 5.97
N ASP A 798 -30.57 -14.32 6.80
CA ASP A 798 -31.46 -15.39 6.38
C ASP A 798 -32.91 -15.02 6.73
N THR A 799 -33.78 -15.09 5.74
CA THR A 799 -35.22 -14.90 5.90
C THR A 799 -35.85 -16.26 5.62
N PRO A 800 -36.33 -17.00 6.63
CA PRO A 800 -36.91 -18.32 6.40
C PRO A 800 -38.11 -18.20 5.45
N GLU A 801 -38.11 -18.98 4.36
CA GLU A 801 -39.30 -19.15 3.53
C GLU A 801 -40.39 -19.80 4.38
N PRO A 802 -41.68 -19.39 4.27
CA PRO A 802 -42.75 -20.01 5.03
C PRO A 802 -42.81 -21.51 4.74
N GLU A 803 -42.53 -22.35 5.74
CA GLU A 803 -42.79 -23.78 5.67
C GLU A 803 -44.31 -23.98 5.64
N GLU A 804 -44.88 -24.31 4.49
CA GLU A 804 -46.24 -24.85 4.45
C GLU A 804 -46.26 -26.18 5.20
N GLU A 805 -46.80 -26.19 6.42
CA GLU A 805 -46.99 -27.42 7.20
C GLU A 805 -47.90 -28.40 6.45
N GLU A 806 -47.33 -29.54 6.02
CA GLU A 806 -48.09 -30.74 5.70
C GLU A 806 -48.58 -31.39 7.01
N ASP A 807 -49.86 -31.19 7.37
CA ASP A 807 -50.55 -32.13 8.25
C ASP A 807 -52.00 -32.40 7.81
N GLU A 808 -52.15 -33.42 6.96
CA GLU A 808 -53.41 -34.10 6.70
C GLU A 808 -53.86 -34.88 7.96
N ASN A 809 -54.57 -34.22 8.88
CA ASN A 809 -55.70 -34.73 9.70
C ASN A 809 -55.75 -34.05 11.07
N SER A 810 -56.47 -32.94 11.17
CA SER A 810 -57.39 -32.76 12.30
C SER A 810 -58.52 -31.81 11.92
N ALA A 811 -59.74 -32.31 12.06
CA ALA A 811 -60.95 -31.53 11.87
C ALA A 811 -61.33 -30.90 13.21
N GLU A 812 -60.85 -29.69 13.49
CA GLU A 812 -61.42 -28.76 14.45
C GLU A 812 -60.81 -27.38 14.20
N ALA A 813 -61.62 -26.42 13.76
CA ALA A 813 -61.21 -25.05 13.48
C ALA A 813 -60.96 -24.29 14.79
N PRO A 814 -59.79 -23.66 15.01
CA PRO A 814 -59.63 -22.64 16.03
C PRO A 814 -60.13 -21.28 15.52
N GLU A 815 -60.62 -20.48 16.45
CA GLU A 815 -61.14 -19.12 16.25
C GLU A 815 -60.00 -18.13 15.91
N GLU A 816 -60.34 -17.12 15.12
CA GLU A 816 -59.53 -15.97 14.71
C GLU A 816 -58.94 -15.23 15.91
N ASP A 817 -57.61 -15.26 16.07
CA ASP A 817 -56.82 -14.20 16.70
C ASP A 817 -55.74 -13.81 15.69
N ASP A 818 -55.92 -12.63 15.08
CA ASP A 818 -55.00 -12.00 14.13
C ASP A 818 -53.75 -11.48 14.87
N GLU A 819 -52.70 -12.29 14.95
CA GLU A 819 -51.33 -11.81 15.12
C GLU A 819 -50.51 -12.34 13.93
N GLU A 820 -50.19 -11.47 12.97
CA GLU A 820 -49.19 -11.74 11.94
C GLU A 820 -47.85 -12.07 12.65
N GLU A 821 -47.43 -13.33 12.64
CA GLU A 821 -46.05 -13.68 13.02
C GLU A 821 -45.11 -13.08 11.98
N GLU A 822 -44.52 -11.91 12.29
CA GLU A 822 -43.34 -11.40 11.59
C GLU A 822 -42.24 -12.47 11.68
N LEU A 823 -41.90 -13.10 10.54
CA LEU A 823 -40.79 -14.06 10.46
C LEU A 823 -39.49 -13.36 10.92
N GLU A 824 -38.88 -13.84 12.01
CA GLU A 824 -37.65 -13.25 12.56
C GLU A 824 -36.48 -13.40 11.57
N GLU A 825 -36.03 -12.29 10.98
CA GLU A 825 -34.79 -12.20 10.19
C GLU A 825 -33.58 -12.61 11.06
N THR A 826 -32.77 -13.57 10.61
CA THR A 826 -31.59 -14.06 11.37
C THR A 826 -30.27 -13.63 10.73
N GLU A 827 -29.40 -12.96 11.50
CA GLU A 827 -28.03 -12.60 11.09
C GLU A 827 -27.14 -13.86 10.99
N LEU A 828 -26.68 -14.19 9.78
CA LEU A 828 -25.74 -15.30 9.53
C LEU A 828 -24.29 -14.87 9.76
N GLY A 829 -23.96 -13.61 9.49
CA GLY A 829 -22.63 -13.05 9.69
C GLY A 829 -22.44 -11.71 8.99
N ARG A 830 -21.32 -11.06 9.27
CA ARG A 830 -20.99 -9.74 8.73
C ARG A 830 -19.98 -9.84 7.60
N VAL A 831 -20.09 -8.91 6.65
CA VAL A 831 -19.25 -8.85 5.45
C VAL A 831 -18.66 -7.46 5.25
N LEU A 832 -17.53 -7.41 4.56
CA LEU A 832 -16.94 -6.22 3.99
C LEU A 832 -17.06 -6.34 2.46
N SER A 833 -17.88 -5.48 1.85
CA SER A 833 -18.05 -5.39 0.41
C SER A 833 -17.08 -4.37 -0.16
N PHE A 834 -16.25 -4.76 -1.12
CA PHE A 834 -15.45 -3.81 -1.86
C PHE A 834 -16.04 -3.54 -3.24
N THR A 835 -16.14 -2.25 -3.56
CA THR A 835 -16.26 -1.82 -4.94
C THR A 835 -14.87 -1.78 -5.56
N ALA A 836 -14.71 -2.36 -6.75
CA ALA A 836 -13.42 -2.46 -7.42
C ALA A 836 -13.52 -2.17 -8.92
N SER A 837 -12.45 -1.64 -9.52
CA SER A 837 -12.33 -1.62 -10.98
C SER A 837 -11.72 -2.93 -11.47
N PHE A 838 -12.37 -3.54 -12.46
CA PHE A 838 -11.95 -4.75 -13.15
C PHE A 838 -11.47 -4.38 -14.56
N SER A 839 -10.17 -4.59 -14.83
CA SER A 839 -9.63 -4.30 -16.16
C SER A 839 -10.05 -5.36 -17.18
N LEU A 840 -10.62 -4.92 -18.29
CA LEU A 840 -10.91 -5.72 -19.48
C LEU A 840 -9.84 -5.54 -20.56
N SER A 841 -8.66 -5.01 -20.21
CA SER A 841 -7.53 -4.77 -21.14
C SER A 841 -7.17 -5.99 -21.99
N PHE A 842 -7.38 -7.21 -21.50
CA PHE A 842 -7.19 -8.46 -22.26
C PHE A 842 -8.06 -8.57 -23.53
N LEU A 843 -9.15 -7.81 -23.64
CA LEU A 843 -10.02 -7.79 -24.81
C LEU A 843 -9.56 -6.77 -25.88
N ASN A 844 -8.56 -5.91 -25.60
CA ASN A 844 -8.06 -4.94 -26.59
C ASN A 844 -6.55 -4.61 -26.49
N PRO A 845 -5.80 -4.78 -27.59
CA PRO A 845 -4.38 -4.42 -27.65
C PRO A 845 -4.10 -2.99 -28.18
N LYS A 846 -5.02 -2.02 -28.05
CA LYS A 846 -4.79 -0.64 -28.52
C LYS A 846 -5.12 0.42 -27.46
N GLU A 847 -4.07 1.05 -26.94
CA GLU A 847 -4.11 2.33 -26.21
C GLU A 847 -4.57 3.48 -27.10
N GLY A 848 -5.33 4.43 -26.56
CA GLY A 848 -5.41 5.77 -27.16
C GLY A 848 -6.62 6.66 -26.86
N GLU A 849 -7.70 6.18 -26.23
CA GLU A 849 -8.83 7.06 -25.88
C GLU A 849 -8.78 7.50 -24.42
N LYS A 850 -9.05 8.79 -24.18
CA LYS A 850 -9.10 9.35 -22.82
C LYS A 850 -10.18 8.62 -22.03
N PRO A 851 -9.90 8.17 -20.79
CA PRO A 851 -10.93 7.55 -19.95
C PRO A 851 -12.06 8.56 -19.70
N ARG A 852 -13.30 8.08 -19.80
CA ARG A 852 -14.48 8.81 -19.28
C ARG A 852 -14.31 9.05 -17.78
N GLU A 853 -14.98 10.06 -17.22
CA GLU A 853 -15.10 10.19 -15.76
C GLU A 853 -15.71 8.91 -15.20
N THR A 854 -14.92 8.12 -14.47
CA THR A 854 -15.38 6.90 -13.79
C THR A 854 -15.48 7.14 -12.29
N TYR A 855 -16.14 6.24 -11.56
CA TYR A 855 -16.13 6.22 -10.08
C TYR A 855 -14.70 6.33 -9.51
N TRP A 856 -13.75 5.66 -10.16
CA TRP A 856 -12.33 5.72 -9.84
C TRP A 856 -11.76 7.14 -9.96
N THR A 857 -12.06 7.85 -11.03
CA THR A 857 -11.58 9.22 -11.28
C THR A 857 -12.05 10.20 -10.21
N LYS A 858 -13.32 10.11 -9.77
CA LYS A 858 -13.86 10.95 -8.68
C LYS A 858 -13.25 10.63 -7.30
N MET A 859 -12.93 9.37 -7.04
CA MET A 859 -12.18 8.97 -5.83
C MET A 859 -10.75 9.51 -5.84
N GLN A 860 -10.09 9.56 -7.01
CA GLN A 860 -8.78 10.19 -7.14
C GLN A 860 -8.83 11.70 -6.84
N GLU A 861 -9.87 12.41 -7.31
CA GLU A 861 -10.10 13.84 -7.01
C GLU A 861 -10.32 14.14 -5.51
N LEU A 862 -10.91 13.20 -4.74
CA LEU A 862 -11.09 13.35 -3.29
C LEU A 862 -9.75 13.57 -2.58
N PHE A 863 -8.73 12.83 -3.01
CA PHE A 863 -7.41 12.73 -2.38
C PHE A 863 -6.30 13.48 -3.14
N GLU A 864 -6.61 14.23 -4.19
CA GLU A 864 -5.64 15.02 -5.00
C GLU A 864 -4.79 15.99 -4.15
N TYR A 865 -5.29 16.39 -2.97
CA TYR A 865 -4.60 17.28 -2.04
C TYR A 865 -4.15 16.59 -0.74
N HIS A 866 -4.18 15.25 -0.69
CA HIS A 866 -3.73 14.51 0.48
C HIS A 866 -2.21 14.66 0.66
N THR A 867 -1.79 15.03 1.88
CA THR A 867 -0.39 14.96 2.33
C THR A 867 -0.31 14.05 3.54
N THR A 868 0.86 13.47 3.81
CA THR A 868 1.09 12.51 4.91
C THR A 868 0.70 13.03 6.31
N ASP A 869 0.69 14.36 6.50
CA ASP A 869 0.35 15.03 7.76
C ASP A 869 -1.13 15.43 7.87
N SER A 870 -1.94 15.23 6.82
CA SER A 870 -3.35 15.63 6.80
C SER A 870 -4.26 14.64 7.54
N SER A 871 -5.22 15.14 8.31
CA SER A 871 -6.29 14.31 8.87
C SER A 871 -7.18 13.76 7.75
N LEU A 872 -7.39 12.44 7.73
CA LEU A 872 -8.28 11.82 6.74
C LEU A 872 -9.73 12.28 6.92
N TYR A 873 -10.16 12.54 8.15
CA TYR A 873 -11.49 13.11 8.41
C TYR A 873 -11.61 14.54 7.89
N GLU A 874 -10.58 15.37 7.98
CA GLU A 874 -10.61 16.72 7.39
C GLU A 874 -10.64 16.67 5.85
N ILE A 875 -9.94 15.72 5.23
CA ILE A 875 -9.97 15.55 3.76
C ILE A 875 -11.34 15.05 3.31
N ALA A 876 -11.88 14.06 4.01
CA ALA A 876 -13.17 13.47 3.74
C ALA A 876 -14.32 14.48 3.88
N TYR A 877 -14.31 15.29 4.96
CA TYR A 877 -15.45 16.12 5.36
C TYR A 877 -15.23 17.63 5.25
N GLY A 878 -14.01 18.14 5.04
CA GLY A 878 -13.66 19.57 5.09
C GLY A 878 -14.29 20.48 4.02
N LYS A 879 -15.02 19.91 3.04
CA LYS A 879 -15.89 20.60 2.07
C LYS A 879 -17.08 19.74 1.60
N ASP A 880 -17.56 18.82 2.44
CA ASP A 880 -18.63 17.87 2.08
C ASP A 880 -18.27 16.95 0.90
N LYS A 881 -16.96 16.72 0.68
CA LYS A 881 -16.45 15.98 -0.48
C LYS A 881 -16.86 14.51 -0.48
N VAL A 882 -16.88 13.84 0.69
CA VAL A 882 -17.39 12.46 0.79
C VAL A 882 -18.84 12.33 0.34
N ASN A 883 -19.70 13.31 0.63
CA ASN A 883 -21.09 13.30 0.15
C ASN A 883 -21.18 13.60 -1.37
N GLN A 884 -20.25 14.37 -1.94
CA GLN A 884 -20.17 14.63 -3.38
C GLN A 884 -19.62 13.44 -4.17
N VAL A 885 -18.69 12.70 -3.59
CA VAL A 885 -18.13 11.48 -4.16
C VAL A 885 -19.09 10.30 -3.94
N GLY A 886 -19.83 10.27 -2.83
CA GLY A 886 -20.87 9.30 -2.47
C GLY A 886 -22.24 9.48 -3.14
N ASP A 887 -22.53 10.63 -3.77
CA ASP A 887 -23.71 10.85 -4.62
C ASP A 887 -23.46 10.24 -6.02
N PHE A 888 -23.54 8.92 -6.04
CA PHE A 888 -23.23 8.06 -7.18
C PHE A 888 -24.30 8.06 -8.28
N THR A 889 -25.40 8.79 -8.09
CA THR A 889 -26.54 8.90 -9.03
C THR A 889 -26.22 9.71 -10.30
N LYS A 890 -25.06 10.38 -10.35
CA LYS A 890 -24.64 11.29 -11.44
C LYS A 890 -23.51 10.78 -12.32
N VAL A 891 -23.02 9.55 -12.11
CA VAL A 891 -22.06 8.92 -13.04
C VAL A 891 -22.88 8.25 -14.15
N ASN A 892 -23.02 8.92 -15.28
CA ASN A 892 -23.80 8.44 -16.42
C ASN A 892 -22.97 7.40 -17.21
N GLU A 893 -23.17 6.11 -16.96
CA GLU A 893 -22.63 5.04 -17.82
C GLU A 893 -23.48 4.82 -19.09
N ASP A 894 -24.69 5.41 -19.13
CA ASP A 894 -25.73 5.17 -20.14
C ASP A 894 -25.91 6.30 -21.19
N ASP A 895 -24.85 7.02 -21.57
CA ASP A 895 -24.96 7.91 -22.75
C ASP A 895 -25.11 7.06 -24.03
N GLU A 896 -26.36 6.81 -24.44
CA GLU A 896 -26.76 5.99 -25.61
C GLU A 896 -26.10 6.43 -26.93
N ASP A 897 -25.66 7.70 -27.04
CA ASP A 897 -25.18 8.29 -28.30
C ASP A 897 -23.68 8.12 -28.55
N ASP A 898 -22.89 7.71 -27.56
CA ASP A 898 -21.49 7.30 -27.74
C ASP A 898 -21.24 6.06 -26.86
N LYS A 899 -21.48 4.85 -27.37
CA LYS A 899 -20.98 3.62 -26.73
C LYS A 899 -19.46 3.49 -26.97
N GLY A 900 -18.71 4.45 -26.44
CA GLY A 900 -17.26 4.45 -26.33
C GLY A 900 -16.84 3.29 -25.43
N TRP A 901 -15.83 2.58 -25.89
CA TRP A 901 -15.52 1.20 -25.54
C TRP A 901 -14.59 1.19 -24.31
N THR A 902 -15.03 0.68 -23.16
CA THR A 902 -14.30 0.82 -21.90
C THR A 902 -13.33 -0.34 -21.64
N GLY A 903 -12.06 -0.02 -21.36
CA GLY A 903 -11.01 -0.99 -21.01
C GLY A 903 -11.03 -1.43 -19.53
N SER A 904 -11.95 -0.90 -18.73
CA SER A 904 -12.13 -1.23 -17.31
C SER A 904 -13.61 -1.08 -16.95
N VAL A 905 -14.13 -2.00 -16.14
CA VAL A 905 -15.53 -2.03 -15.68
C VAL A 905 -15.56 -2.08 -14.16
N MET A 906 -16.51 -1.38 -13.54
CA MET A 906 -16.64 -1.38 -12.09
C MET A 906 -17.43 -2.62 -11.63
N VAL A 907 -16.88 -3.33 -10.66
CA VAL A 907 -17.55 -4.37 -9.90
C VAL A 907 -17.97 -3.78 -8.57
N GLN A 908 -19.28 -3.78 -8.30
CA GLN A 908 -19.84 -3.10 -7.16
C GLN A 908 -19.63 -3.87 -5.85
N ASP A 909 -19.76 -5.20 -5.89
CA ASP A 909 -19.77 -6.05 -4.69
C ASP A 909 -18.79 -7.23 -4.79
N VAL A 910 -17.62 -7.06 -4.18
CA VAL A 910 -16.69 -8.14 -3.83
C VAL A 910 -16.77 -8.38 -2.33
N LEU A 911 -17.42 -9.47 -1.92
CA LEU A 911 -17.77 -9.75 -0.52
C LEU A 911 -16.71 -10.59 0.18
N PHE A 912 -16.25 -10.12 1.34
CA PHE A 912 -15.39 -10.84 2.27
C PHE A 912 -16.03 -10.93 3.66
N GLY A 913 -15.83 -12.02 4.40
CA GLY A 913 -16.32 -12.19 5.77
C GLY A 913 -17.12 -13.47 6.00
N CYS A 914 -18.10 -13.42 6.91
CA CYS A 914 -18.95 -14.55 7.32
C CYS A 914 -18.17 -15.81 7.78
N GLY A 915 -16.94 -15.66 8.29
CA GLY A 915 -16.12 -16.78 8.77
C GLY A 915 -15.54 -17.69 7.68
N VAL A 916 -15.58 -17.26 6.41
CA VAL A 916 -15.06 -18.01 5.26
C VAL A 916 -14.01 -17.24 4.45
N GLY A 917 -13.68 -16.01 4.83
CA GLY A 917 -12.76 -15.15 4.11
C GLY A 917 -13.37 -14.58 2.83
N PHE A 918 -13.14 -15.20 1.66
CA PHE A 918 -13.77 -14.78 0.42
C PHE A 918 -15.19 -15.37 0.31
N TYR A 919 -16.21 -14.51 0.41
CA TYR A 919 -17.61 -14.91 0.39
C TYR A 919 -18.15 -15.02 -1.05
N GLY A 920 -17.74 -14.12 -1.94
CA GLY A 920 -18.04 -14.19 -3.37
C GLY A 920 -18.04 -12.82 -4.05
N VAL A 921 -18.23 -12.83 -5.37
CA VAL A 921 -18.34 -11.64 -6.22
C VAL A 921 -19.57 -11.72 -7.11
N LYS A 922 -20.23 -10.57 -7.31
CA LYS A 922 -21.35 -10.40 -8.26
C LYS A 922 -21.09 -9.19 -9.16
N PHE A 923 -21.18 -9.37 -10.48
CA PHE A 923 -21.07 -8.28 -11.44
C PHE A 923 -21.83 -8.54 -12.75
N LYS A 924 -22.19 -7.46 -13.44
CA LYS A 924 -22.75 -7.45 -14.79
C LYS A 924 -21.95 -6.47 -15.66
N VAL A 925 -21.50 -6.92 -16.81
CA VAL A 925 -20.53 -6.23 -17.67
C VAL A 925 -20.97 -6.28 -19.12
N ASP A 926 -21.02 -5.15 -19.81
CA ASP A 926 -21.18 -5.11 -21.26
C ASP A 926 -19.83 -5.32 -21.97
N VAL A 927 -19.79 -6.25 -22.93
CA VAL A 927 -18.63 -6.66 -23.72
C VAL A 927 -18.90 -6.42 -25.21
N GLY A 928 -17.91 -5.96 -25.98
CA GLY A 928 -18.05 -5.94 -27.44
C GLY A 928 -16.72 -6.13 -28.17
N ILE A 929 -16.74 -6.70 -29.37
CA ILE A 929 -15.53 -6.90 -30.20
C ILE A 929 -15.56 -5.92 -31.38
N GLN A 930 -14.49 -5.15 -31.58
CA GLN A 930 -14.37 -4.19 -32.68
C GLN A 930 -14.11 -4.87 -34.04
N ASN A 931 -14.48 -4.15 -35.10
CA ASN A 931 -14.15 -4.51 -36.47
C ASN A 931 -12.65 -4.31 -36.72
N TYR A 932 -11.86 -5.39 -36.64
CA TYR A 932 -10.43 -5.35 -37.01
C TYR A 932 -10.23 -5.04 -38.51
N ILE A 933 -11.27 -5.24 -39.33
CA ILE A 933 -11.41 -4.85 -40.73
C ILE A 933 -12.89 -4.51 -41.00
N ASP A 934 -13.19 -3.62 -41.96
CA ASP A 934 -14.55 -3.15 -42.30
C ASP A 934 -15.59 -4.27 -42.58
N SER A 935 -15.12 -5.50 -42.79
CA SER A 935 -15.93 -6.69 -43.13
C SER A 935 -16.26 -7.61 -41.96
N LEU A 936 -15.67 -7.42 -40.77
CA LEU A 936 -16.06 -8.16 -39.57
C LEU A 936 -17.33 -7.53 -38.96
N PRO A 937 -18.30 -8.33 -38.46
CA PRO A 937 -19.48 -7.81 -37.79
C PRO A 937 -19.14 -7.32 -36.37
N LYS A 938 -19.83 -6.28 -35.92
CA LYS A 938 -19.76 -5.85 -34.52
C LYS A 938 -20.49 -6.88 -33.66
N ILE A 939 -19.81 -7.37 -32.62
CA ILE A 939 -20.41 -8.23 -31.60
C ILE A 939 -20.59 -7.37 -30.36
N LYS A 940 -21.78 -7.39 -29.78
CA LYS A 940 -22.09 -6.83 -28.46
C LYS A 940 -22.61 -7.95 -27.58
N GLY A 941 -22.38 -7.88 -26.28
CA GLY A 941 -22.94 -8.82 -25.35
C GLY A 941 -22.86 -8.31 -23.92
N THR A 942 -23.52 -9.00 -23.03
CA THR A 942 -23.55 -8.71 -21.60
C THR A 942 -23.20 -10.00 -20.87
N LEU A 943 -22.21 -9.92 -19.99
CA LEU A 943 -21.76 -11.00 -19.12
C LEU A 943 -22.20 -10.69 -17.68
N GLU A 944 -22.94 -11.59 -17.07
CA GLU A 944 -23.32 -11.54 -15.66
C GLU A 944 -22.77 -12.75 -14.92
N VAL A 945 -22.11 -12.49 -13.78
CA VAL A 945 -21.47 -13.51 -12.95
C VAL A 945 -21.87 -13.28 -11.51
N ASN A 946 -22.35 -14.33 -10.84
CA ASN A 946 -22.52 -14.40 -9.40
C ASN A 946 -21.80 -15.64 -8.87
N THR A 947 -20.93 -15.50 -7.88
CA THR A 947 -20.19 -16.61 -7.27
C THR A 947 -20.57 -16.87 -5.82
N VAL A 948 -21.52 -16.10 -5.27
CA VAL A 948 -21.98 -16.24 -3.89
C VAL A 948 -22.86 -17.49 -3.77
N ASN A 949 -22.55 -18.37 -2.81
CA ASN A 949 -23.24 -19.64 -2.58
C ASN A 949 -23.39 -20.51 -3.86
N ASN A 950 -24.61 -20.65 -4.37
CA ASN A 950 -24.86 -21.31 -5.65
C ASN A 950 -24.55 -20.32 -6.77
N TRP A 951 -23.33 -20.41 -7.31
CA TRP A 951 -22.89 -19.56 -8.40
C TRP A 951 -23.84 -19.61 -9.61
N ALA A 952 -23.99 -18.48 -10.29
CA ALA A 952 -24.75 -18.30 -11.52
C ALA A 952 -23.92 -17.54 -12.56
N PHE A 953 -24.16 -17.85 -13.82
CA PHE A 953 -23.47 -17.26 -14.97
C PHE A 953 -24.49 -17.02 -16.08
N SER A 954 -24.53 -15.81 -16.65
CA SER A 954 -25.38 -15.50 -17.79
C SER A 954 -24.58 -14.74 -18.85
N PHE A 955 -24.75 -15.14 -20.10
CA PHE A 955 -24.18 -14.49 -21.26
C PHE A 955 -25.29 -14.19 -22.26
N GLU A 956 -25.41 -12.91 -22.62
CA GLU A 956 -26.28 -12.44 -23.71
C GLU A 956 -25.41 -11.83 -24.80
N GLY A 957 -25.67 -12.13 -26.06
CA GLY A 957 -24.87 -11.68 -27.18
C GLY A 957 -25.70 -11.36 -28.41
N GLU A 958 -25.44 -10.20 -29.00
CA GLU A 958 -26.02 -9.73 -30.25
C GLU A 958 -24.93 -9.52 -31.31
N MET A 959 -25.21 -9.96 -32.53
CA MET A 959 -24.33 -9.80 -33.69
C MET A 959 -25.14 -9.31 -34.89
N GLU A 960 -24.75 -8.17 -35.46
CA GLU A 960 -25.37 -7.63 -36.67
C GLU A 960 -24.44 -7.85 -37.88
N MET A 961 -24.88 -8.66 -38.84
CA MET A 961 -24.21 -8.82 -40.13
C MET A 961 -24.94 -8.03 -41.22
N ALA A 962 -24.29 -7.83 -42.37
CA ALA A 962 -24.89 -7.14 -43.51
C ALA A 962 -26.18 -7.78 -44.05
N THR A 963 -26.46 -9.05 -43.72
CA THR A 963 -27.59 -9.82 -44.28
C THR A 963 -28.59 -10.34 -43.25
N PHE A 964 -28.20 -10.45 -41.97
CA PHE A 964 -29.05 -10.93 -40.88
C PHE A 964 -28.43 -10.55 -39.53
N SER A 965 -29.22 -10.59 -38.47
CA SER A 965 -28.80 -10.42 -37.08
C SER A 965 -28.96 -11.73 -36.31
N LEU A 966 -28.12 -11.93 -35.29
CA LEU A 966 -28.21 -13.04 -34.34
C LEU A 966 -28.27 -12.46 -32.92
N GLU A 967 -29.13 -13.05 -32.09
CA GLU A 967 -29.25 -12.80 -30.66
C GLU A 967 -29.22 -14.17 -29.96
N ALA A 968 -28.39 -14.31 -28.93
CA ALA A 968 -28.30 -15.52 -28.14
C ALA A 968 -28.17 -15.18 -26.67
N LYS A 969 -28.91 -15.89 -25.81
CA LYS A 969 -28.81 -15.78 -24.35
C LYS A 969 -28.68 -17.17 -23.75
N LEU A 970 -27.72 -17.31 -22.85
CA LEU A 970 -27.41 -18.57 -22.19
C LEU A 970 -27.11 -18.29 -20.72
N SER A 971 -27.89 -18.87 -19.82
CA SER A 971 -27.65 -18.77 -18.37
C SER A 971 -27.56 -20.14 -17.72
N PHE A 972 -26.74 -20.22 -16.67
CA PHE A 972 -26.55 -21.38 -15.83
C PHE A 972 -26.64 -20.96 -14.37
N LYS A 973 -27.25 -21.80 -13.55
CA LYS A 973 -27.24 -21.73 -12.09
C LYS A 973 -26.64 -23.03 -11.56
N SER A 974 -25.94 -22.97 -10.45
CA SER A 974 -25.38 -24.17 -9.83
C SER A 974 -26.28 -24.74 -8.75
N TYR A 975 -26.30 -26.07 -8.61
CA TYR A 975 -26.89 -26.74 -7.45
C TYR A 975 -25.83 -27.67 -6.87
N LYS A 976 -25.40 -27.41 -5.62
CA LYS A 976 -24.31 -28.17 -4.97
C LYS A 976 -23.04 -28.21 -5.86
N ASN A 977 -22.69 -27.07 -6.47
CA ASN A 977 -21.59 -26.89 -7.41
C ASN A 977 -21.71 -27.63 -8.75
N PHE A 978 -22.86 -28.25 -9.07
CA PHE A 978 -23.10 -28.78 -10.41
C PHE A 978 -23.78 -27.73 -11.31
N PRO A 979 -23.24 -27.44 -12.51
CA PRO A 979 -23.82 -26.47 -13.43
C PRO A 979 -25.12 -26.99 -14.04
N VAL A 980 -26.19 -26.20 -13.99
CA VAL A 980 -27.48 -26.52 -14.58
C VAL A 980 -27.94 -25.35 -15.45
N PRO A 981 -28.30 -25.57 -16.73
CA PRO A 981 -28.84 -24.51 -17.57
C PRO A 981 -30.13 -23.94 -16.96
N ASP A 982 -30.30 -22.62 -16.99
CA ASP A 982 -31.49 -21.93 -16.50
C ASP A 982 -32.28 -21.30 -17.65
N GLU A 983 -31.60 -20.56 -18.53
CA GLU A 983 -32.17 -19.97 -19.75
C GLU A 983 -31.33 -20.31 -20.98
N VAL A 984 -32.00 -20.72 -22.06
CA VAL A 984 -31.38 -20.93 -23.37
C VAL A 984 -32.29 -20.29 -24.41
N TYR A 985 -31.83 -19.23 -25.07
CA TYR A 985 -32.59 -18.50 -26.07
C TYR A 985 -31.72 -18.20 -27.30
N PHE A 986 -32.28 -18.40 -28.48
CA PHE A 986 -31.63 -18.07 -29.75
C PHE A 986 -32.63 -17.41 -30.69
N PHE A 987 -32.20 -16.35 -31.36
CA PHE A 987 -33.00 -15.65 -32.35
C PHE A 987 -32.15 -15.21 -33.53
N ALA A 988 -32.68 -15.39 -34.75
CA ALA A 988 -32.06 -14.93 -35.98
C ALA A 988 -33.03 -14.03 -36.73
N GLY A 989 -32.64 -12.80 -37.02
CA GLY A 989 -33.50 -11.77 -37.60
C GLY A 989 -32.88 -11.00 -38.76
N GLY A 990 -33.58 -9.99 -39.26
CA GLY A 990 -33.04 -9.06 -40.26
C GLY A 990 -33.03 -9.56 -41.72
N PHE A 991 -33.58 -10.73 -42.02
CA PHE A 991 -33.65 -11.26 -43.39
C PHE A 991 -34.58 -10.40 -44.26
N LYS A 992 -34.07 -9.85 -45.37
CA LYS A 992 -34.87 -9.06 -46.34
C LYS A 992 -34.82 -9.69 -47.75
N PRO A 993 -35.97 -9.97 -48.41
CA PRO A 993 -37.35 -9.68 -48.00
C PRO A 993 -37.99 -10.67 -46.99
N GLY A 994 -37.26 -11.68 -46.50
CA GLY A 994 -37.79 -12.71 -45.59
C GLY A 994 -38.54 -13.84 -46.31
N ILE A 995 -39.28 -14.67 -45.57
CA ILE A 995 -40.10 -15.77 -46.09
C ILE A 995 -41.58 -15.35 -46.14
N ASN A 996 -42.19 -15.35 -47.31
CA ASN A 996 -43.63 -15.08 -47.45
C ASN A 996 -44.45 -16.29 -47.00
N ILE A 997 -45.41 -16.09 -46.09
CA ILE A 997 -46.23 -17.17 -45.51
C ILE A 997 -47.69 -17.16 -45.95
N ASP A 998 -48.13 -16.12 -46.65
CA ASP A 998 -49.54 -15.94 -47.01
C ASP A 998 -49.84 -16.20 -48.49
N THR A 999 -48.84 -16.48 -49.32
CA THR A 999 -48.94 -16.67 -50.79
C THR A 999 -49.46 -15.46 -51.58
N TYR A 1000 -49.83 -14.37 -50.91
CA TYR A 1000 -50.34 -13.12 -51.50
C TYR A 1000 -49.32 -11.98 -51.43
N GLY A 1001 -48.14 -12.21 -50.83
CA GLY A 1001 -47.08 -11.21 -50.73
C GLY A 1001 -47.30 -10.17 -49.63
N VAL A 1002 -48.25 -10.38 -48.72
CA VAL A 1002 -48.60 -9.40 -47.68
C VAL A 1002 -47.83 -9.66 -46.39
N ILE A 1003 -47.66 -10.91 -45.94
CA ILE A 1003 -46.98 -11.23 -44.68
C ILE A 1003 -45.66 -11.95 -44.95
N TRP A 1004 -44.57 -11.38 -44.45
CA TRP A 1004 -43.22 -11.89 -44.55
C TRP A 1004 -42.64 -12.13 -43.16
N ILE A 1005 -42.13 -13.33 -42.88
CA ILE A 1005 -41.33 -13.59 -41.68
C ILE A 1005 -39.90 -13.16 -41.97
N THR A 1006 -39.38 -12.20 -41.21
CA THR A 1006 -38.04 -11.60 -41.36
C THR A 1006 -37.07 -12.06 -40.27
N GLY A 1007 -37.55 -12.82 -39.29
CA GLY A 1007 -36.75 -13.43 -38.24
C GLY A 1007 -37.55 -14.42 -37.39
N GLY A 1008 -36.85 -15.34 -36.75
CA GLY A 1008 -37.45 -16.35 -35.89
C GLY A 1008 -36.46 -16.88 -34.87
N GLY A 1009 -36.99 -17.25 -33.71
CA GLY A 1009 -36.22 -17.76 -32.60
C GLY A 1009 -37.11 -18.28 -31.49
N GLY A 1010 -36.47 -18.71 -30.42
CA GLY A 1010 -37.15 -19.23 -29.26
C GLY A 1010 -36.16 -19.79 -28.25
N GLY A 1011 -36.71 -20.22 -27.13
CA GLY A 1011 -35.92 -20.65 -26.01
C GLY A 1011 -36.76 -21.26 -24.89
N ILE A 1012 -36.10 -21.51 -23.79
CA ILE A 1012 -36.69 -21.96 -22.53
C ILE A 1012 -36.08 -21.10 -21.43
N SER A 1013 -36.89 -20.64 -20.48
CA SER A 1013 -36.44 -19.98 -19.25
C SER A 1013 -36.95 -20.74 -18.02
N ASP A 1014 -36.35 -20.43 -16.87
CA ASP A 1014 -36.73 -20.94 -15.55
C ASP A 1014 -36.58 -22.47 -15.42
N LEU A 1015 -35.59 -23.03 -16.13
CA LEU A 1015 -35.30 -24.48 -16.11
C LEU A 1015 -34.69 -24.93 -14.78
N TYR A 1016 -33.84 -24.12 -14.15
CA TYR A 1016 -33.22 -24.46 -12.87
C TYR A 1016 -34.29 -24.62 -11.77
N GLU A 1017 -35.15 -23.62 -11.66
CA GLU A 1017 -36.24 -23.58 -10.68
C GLU A 1017 -37.21 -24.73 -10.86
N SER A 1018 -37.49 -25.11 -12.11
CA SER A 1018 -38.33 -26.26 -12.45
C SER A 1018 -37.76 -27.62 -12.02
N ILE A 1019 -36.44 -27.73 -11.83
CA ILE A 1019 -35.78 -28.99 -11.43
C ILE A 1019 -35.61 -29.06 -9.90
N PHE A 1020 -35.36 -27.93 -9.23
CA PHE A 1020 -34.92 -27.91 -7.83
C PHE A 1020 -35.89 -27.29 -6.82
N LEU A 1021 -36.91 -26.51 -7.23
CA LEU A 1021 -37.95 -26.05 -6.30
C LEU A 1021 -38.97 -27.14 -5.98
N LYS A 1022 -39.58 -27.07 -4.80
CA LYS A 1022 -40.66 -27.96 -4.32
C LYS A 1022 -42.07 -27.46 -4.65
N GLN A 1023 -42.23 -26.48 -5.54
CA GLN A 1023 -43.55 -25.97 -5.90
C GLN A 1023 -44.36 -27.02 -6.67
N ALA A 1024 -45.69 -27.03 -6.50
CA ALA A 1024 -46.57 -28.03 -7.11
C ALA A 1024 -46.62 -27.97 -8.65
N LEU A 1025 -46.40 -26.79 -9.24
CA LEU A 1025 -46.32 -26.57 -10.68
C LEU A 1025 -44.95 -25.99 -11.06
N PRO A 1026 -44.25 -26.54 -12.07
CA PRO A 1026 -42.95 -26.02 -12.48
C PRO A 1026 -43.12 -24.65 -13.19
N PRO A 1027 -42.30 -23.64 -12.86
CA PRO A 1027 -42.36 -22.31 -13.45
C PRO A 1027 -41.81 -22.22 -14.89
N LEU A 1028 -41.37 -23.33 -15.47
CA LEU A 1028 -40.80 -23.43 -16.82
C LEU A 1028 -41.62 -22.65 -17.87
N LYS A 1029 -40.95 -21.75 -18.61
CA LYS A 1029 -41.55 -21.02 -19.74
C LYS A 1029 -40.89 -21.39 -21.06
N LEU A 1030 -41.71 -21.65 -22.06
CA LEU A 1030 -41.29 -21.77 -23.45
C LEU A 1030 -41.39 -20.40 -24.13
N ILE A 1031 -40.30 -19.93 -24.71
CA ILE A 1031 -40.19 -18.65 -25.40
C ILE A 1031 -40.26 -18.87 -26.92
N LEU A 1032 -41.13 -18.13 -27.60
CA LEU A 1032 -41.20 -18.07 -29.05
C LEU A 1032 -41.05 -16.62 -29.51
N ALA A 1033 -40.08 -16.36 -30.37
CA ALA A 1033 -39.78 -15.02 -30.89
C ALA A 1033 -39.91 -14.99 -32.41
N VAL A 1034 -40.62 -14.00 -32.96
CA VAL A 1034 -40.85 -13.85 -34.40
C VAL A 1034 -40.72 -12.38 -34.79
N SER A 1035 -39.93 -12.09 -35.83
CA SER A 1035 -39.99 -10.81 -36.54
C SER A 1035 -40.72 -10.98 -37.85
N PHE A 1036 -41.59 -10.04 -38.16
CA PHE A 1036 -42.38 -10.07 -39.38
C PHE A 1036 -42.53 -8.68 -40.00
N ASN A 1037 -42.75 -8.69 -41.30
CA ASN A 1037 -43.06 -7.52 -42.11
C ASN A 1037 -44.43 -7.71 -42.78
N ILE A 1038 -45.31 -6.71 -42.66
CA ILE A 1038 -46.62 -6.67 -43.32
C ILE A 1038 -46.61 -5.60 -44.42
N ALA A 1039 -46.85 -6.04 -45.66
CA ALA A 1039 -46.97 -5.27 -46.89
C ALA A 1039 -45.78 -4.36 -47.22
N GLN A 1040 -44.60 -4.60 -46.63
CA GLN A 1040 -43.46 -3.66 -46.63
C GLN A 1040 -43.79 -2.29 -46.03
N VAL A 1041 -44.87 -2.20 -45.26
CA VAL A 1041 -45.32 -0.97 -44.60
C VAL A 1041 -45.15 -1.08 -43.08
N MET A 1042 -45.13 -2.28 -42.51
CA MET A 1042 -44.96 -2.46 -41.07
C MET A 1042 -43.91 -3.52 -40.75
N ASP A 1043 -42.96 -3.20 -39.88
CA ASP A 1043 -41.99 -4.14 -39.31
C ASP A 1043 -42.24 -4.26 -37.80
N ALA A 1044 -42.25 -5.47 -37.25
CA ALA A 1044 -42.40 -5.69 -35.81
C ALA A 1044 -41.67 -6.96 -35.36
N THR A 1045 -41.23 -6.97 -34.10
CA THR A 1045 -40.72 -8.16 -33.41
C THR A 1045 -41.63 -8.47 -32.23
N ALA A 1046 -42.03 -9.73 -32.07
CA ALA A 1046 -42.83 -10.20 -30.95
C ALA A 1046 -42.18 -11.41 -30.27
N LYS A 1047 -42.16 -11.40 -28.93
CA LYS A 1047 -41.75 -12.51 -28.06
C LYS A 1047 -42.98 -12.98 -27.27
N LEU A 1048 -43.21 -14.29 -27.22
CA LEU A 1048 -44.31 -14.94 -26.53
C LEU A 1048 -43.72 -15.97 -25.55
N GLY A 1049 -43.93 -15.79 -24.26
CA GLY A 1049 -43.60 -16.75 -23.22
C GLY A 1049 -44.84 -17.51 -22.78
N ILE A 1050 -44.79 -18.84 -22.74
CA ILE A 1050 -45.89 -19.69 -22.28
C ILE A 1050 -45.37 -20.69 -21.25
N GLY A 1051 -45.95 -20.69 -20.05
CA GLY A 1051 -45.69 -21.66 -18.99
C GLY A 1051 -46.99 -22.19 -18.37
N LEU A 1052 -46.85 -23.11 -17.42
CA LEU A 1052 -48.00 -23.61 -16.63
C LEU A 1052 -48.48 -22.59 -15.60
N THR A 1053 -47.62 -21.65 -15.22
CA THR A 1053 -47.84 -20.61 -14.20
C THR A 1053 -48.21 -19.25 -14.79
N GLY A 1054 -48.00 -19.04 -16.10
CA GLY A 1054 -48.26 -17.74 -16.72
C GLY A 1054 -48.06 -17.67 -18.23
N ILE A 1055 -48.45 -16.54 -18.81
CA ILE A 1055 -48.22 -16.17 -20.21
C ILE A 1055 -47.67 -14.74 -20.29
N SER A 1056 -46.72 -14.50 -21.17
CA SER A 1056 -46.21 -13.18 -21.49
C SER A 1056 -46.18 -12.92 -22.99
N LEU A 1057 -46.51 -11.71 -23.39
CA LEU A 1057 -46.44 -11.22 -24.76
C LEU A 1057 -45.72 -9.88 -24.75
N GLU A 1058 -44.62 -9.81 -25.48
CA GLU A 1058 -43.88 -8.57 -25.70
C GLU A 1058 -43.80 -8.31 -27.19
N ALA A 1059 -44.06 -7.07 -27.61
CA ALA A 1059 -43.82 -6.60 -28.96
C ALA A 1059 -43.02 -5.31 -28.92
N SER A 1060 -41.98 -5.25 -29.75
CA SER A 1060 -41.03 -4.15 -29.81
C SER A 1060 -40.80 -3.70 -31.25
N ASP A 1061 -40.34 -2.45 -31.38
CA ASP A 1061 -39.92 -1.86 -32.64
C ASP A 1061 -40.98 -1.88 -33.76
N ILE A 1062 -42.26 -1.67 -33.43
CA ILE A 1062 -43.31 -1.58 -34.44
C ILE A 1062 -43.11 -0.30 -35.26
N LYS A 1063 -42.59 -0.46 -36.48
CA LYS A 1063 -42.32 0.60 -37.45
C LYS A 1063 -43.42 0.66 -38.48
N VAL A 1064 -43.83 1.86 -38.88
CA VAL A 1064 -44.80 2.10 -39.96
C VAL A 1064 -44.12 2.90 -41.07
N MET A 1065 -44.41 2.56 -42.33
CA MET A 1065 -43.78 3.07 -43.55
C MET A 1065 -42.24 2.94 -43.55
N THR A 1066 -41.70 1.89 -42.93
CA THR A 1066 -40.26 1.51 -42.88
C THR A 1066 -39.30 2.52 -42.23
N ALA A 1067 -39.77 3.67 -41.74
CA ALA A 1067 -38.91 4.73 -41.18
C ALA A 1067 -39.39 5.33 -39.85
N ILE A 1068 -40.67 5.15 -39.48
CA ILE A 1068 -41.25 5.80 -38.29
C ILE A 1068 -41.52 4.72 -37.25
N LYS A 1069 -40.77 4.71 -36.14
CA LYS A 1069 -41.05 3.89 -34.95
C LYS A 1069 -42.27 4.49 -34.25
N VAL A 1070 -43.38 3.75 -34.17
CA VAL A 1070 -44.67 4.23 -33.65
C VAL A 1070 -44.96 3.68 -32.26
N ILE A 1071 -44.71 2.39 -32.06
CA ILE A 1071 -44.88 1.71 -30.76
C ILE A 1071 -43.53 1.11 -30.39
N PRO A 1072 -42.73 1.81 -29.56
CA PRO A 1072 -41.47 1.29 -29.05
C PRO A 1072 -41.60 0.00 -28.25
N LYS A 1073 -42.65 -0.11 -27.41
CA LYS A 1073 -42.89 -1.23 -26.51
C LYS A 1073 -44.39 -1.47 -26.33
N LEU A 1074 -44.79 -2.73 -26.41
CA LEU A 1074 -46.07 -3.25 -25.94
C LEU A 1074 -45.73 -4.52 -25.14
N ALA A 1075 -46.14 -4.59 -23.88
CA ALA A 1075 -45.91 -5.76 -23.05
C ALA A 1075 -47.20 -6.13 -22.30
N LEU A 1076 -47.46 -7.42 -22.19
CA LEU A 1076 -48.55 -7.97 -21.40
C LEU A 1076 -48.03 -9.25 -20.74
N THR A 1077 -48.02 -9.28 -19.41
CA THR A 1077 -47.65 -10.43 -18.61
C THR A 1077 -48.82 -10.77 -17.69
N MET A 1078 -49.14 -12.04 -17.61
CA MET A 1078 -50.16 -12.57 -16.70
C MET A 1078 -49.63 -13.86 -16.10
N GLU A 1079 -49.33 -13.81 -14.81
CA GLU A 1079 -48.97 -14.96 -13.98
C GLU A 1079 -50.13 -15.23 -13.02
N TRP A 1080 -50.45 -16.50 -12.81
CA TRP A 1080 -51.59 -16.97 -12.01
C TRP A 1080 -51.19 -18.02 -10.99
N TYR A 1081 -49.90 -18.22 -10.73
CA TYR A 1081 -49.41 -19.11 -9.68
C TYR A 1081 -47.96 -18.75 -9.32
N PRO A 1082 -47.58 -18.70 -8.02
CA PRO A 1082 -48.45 -18.90 -6.86
C PRO A 1082 -49.49 -17.78 -6.68
N ASP A 1083 -49.10 -16.55 -7.01
CA ASP A 1083 -49.94 -15.35 -6.93
C ASP A 1083 -50.50 -14.94 -8.30
N LEU A 1084 -51.51 -14.06 -8.29
CA LEU A 1084 -51.96 -13.41 -9.52
C LEU A 1084 -51.14 -12.13 -9.75
N ASP A 1085 -50.38 -12.08 -10.84
CA ASP A 1085 -49.64 -10.88 -11.26
C ASP A 1085 -49.96 -10.54 -12.73
N LEU A 1086 -50.69 -9.46 -12.95
CA LEU A 1086 -51.04 -8.94 -14.27
C LEU A 1086 -50.37 -7.59 -14.49
N LYS A 1087 -49.52 -7.52 -15.51
CA LYS A 1087 -48.80 -6.32 -15.91
C LYS A 1087 -49.06 -6.03 -17.39
N GLY A 1088 -49.52 -4.83 -17.71
CA GLY A 1088 -49.66 -4.36 -19.08
C GLY A 1088 -48.92 -3.05 -19.25
N ALA A 1089 -48.14 -2.90 -20.32
CA ALA A 1089 -47.40 -1.68 -20.61
C ALA A 1089 -47.45 -1.31 -22.10
N LEU A 1090 -47.54 -0.02 -22.39
CA LEU A 1090 -47.57 0.54 -23.73
C LEU A 1090 -46.73 1.81 -23.80
N SER A 1091 -45.84 1.88 -24.80
CA SER A 1091 -45.11 3.08 -25.17
C SER A 1091 -45.41 3.44 -26.61
N ILE A 1092 -45.60 4.73 -26.87
CA ILE A 1092 -45.89 5.34 -28.17
C ILE A 1092 -44.90 6.48 -28.38
N ASP A 1093 -44.25 6.49 -29.54
CA ASP A 1093 -43.41 7.59 -30.00
C ASP A 1093 -43.87 8.00 -31.39
N LEU A 1094 -44.28 9.25 -31.58
CA LEU A 1094 -44.70 9.77 -32.87
C LEU A 1094 -43.81 10.93 -33.31
N PHE A 1095 -43.54 10.96 -34.60
CA PHE A 1095 -42.78 12.02 -35.28
C PHE A 1095 -41.35 12.19 -34.72
N GLN A 1096 -40.63 11.08 -34.45
CA GLN A 1096 -39.23 11.08 -34.00
C GLN A 1096 -39.04 11.86 -32.68
N GLY A 1097 -39.77 11.46 -31.64
CA GLY A 1097 -39.62 11.99 -30.29
C GLY A 1097 -40.43 13.23 -29.97
N VAL A 1098 -41.21 13.77 -30.93
CA VAL A 1098 -42.04 14.97 -30.72
C VAL A 1098 -43.23 14.68 -29.82
N ILE A 1099 -43.91 13.54 -30.00
CA ILE A 1099 -44.99 13.11 -29.11
C ILE A 1099 -44.60 11.78 -28.50
N LYS A 1100 -44.41 11.73 -27.19
CA LYS A 1100 -44.15 10.50 -26.43
C LYS A 1100 -45.30 10.22 -25.48
N GLY A 1101 -45.82 9.01 -25.49
CA GLY A 1101 -46.86 8.54 -24.58
C GLY A 1101 -46.47 7.20 -23.97
N ASN A 1102 -46.42 7.10 -22.65
CA ASN A 1102 -46.12 5.86 -21.95
C ASN A 1102 -47.22 5.58 -20.92
N GLY A 1103 -47.54 4.32 -20.69
CA GLY A 1103 -48.41 3.95 -19.59
C GLY A 1103 -48.37 2.48 -19.27
N TYR A 1104 -48.79 2.15 -18.06
CA TYR A 1104 -48.92 0.78 -17.59
C TYR A 1104 -50.13 0.58 -16.69
N ILE A 1105 -50.46 -0.68 -16.48
CA ILE A 1105 -51.42 -1.21 -15.52
C ILE A 1105 -50.78 -2.39 -14.80
N VAL A 1106 -50.92 -2.44 -13.48
CA VAL A 1106 -50.44 -3.51 -12.61
C VAL A 1106 -51.58 -3.94 -11.70
N LEU A 1107 -51.76 -5.25 -11.55
CA LEU A 1107 -52.65 -5.87 -10.58
C LEU A 1107 -51.91 -7.05 -9.96
N ILE A 1108 -51.68 -7.00 -8.65
CA ILE A 1108 -51.00 -8.04 -7.87
C ILE A 1108 -51.97 -8.54 -6.80
N GLY A 1109 -52.17 -9.85 -6.73
CA GLY A 1109 -53.01 -10.52 -5.74
C GLY A 1109 -52.19 -11.54 -4.95
N LYS A 1110 -51.53 -11.13 -3.87
CA LYS A 1110 -50.73 -12.01 -3.01
C LYS A 1110 -51.65 -12.95 -2.23
N GLY A 1111 -51.41 -14.26 -2.33
CA GLY A 1111 -52.24 -15.29 -1.71
C GLY A 1111 -53.72 -15.27 -2.13
N TYR A 1112 -54.08 -14.52 -3.19
CA TYR A 1112 -55.45 -14.19 -3.60
C TYR A 1112 -56.29 -13.42 -2.57
N THR A 1113 -55.68 -12.93 -1.49
CA THR A 1113 -56.35 -12.25 -0.39
C THR A 1113 -55.98 -10.77 -0.31
N ASP A 1114 -54.70 -10.43 -0.54
CA ASP A 1114 -54.20 -9.06 -0.56
C ASP A 1114 -54.04 -8.54 -2.00
N TRP A 1115 -54.67 -7.41 -2.31
CA TRP A 1115 -54.83 -6.90 -3.68
C TRP A 1115 -54.24 -5.50 -3.83
N PHE A 1116 -53.19 -5.41 -4.63
CA PHE A 1116 -52.58 -4.15 -5.06
C PHE A 1116 -52.94 -3.85 -6.53
N PHE A 1117 -53.27 -2.60 -6.81
CA PHE A 1117 -53.56 -2.12 -8.16
C PHE A 1117 -52.91 -0.77 -8.41
N GLU A 1118 -52.29 -0.60 -9.58
CA GLU A 1118 -51.79 0.69 -10.03
C GLU A 1118 -51.96 0.88 -11.54
N MET A 1119 -52.35 2.09 -11.94
CA MET A 1119 -52.29 2.56 -13.31
C MET A 1119 -51.55 3.88 -13.38
N TYR A 1120 -50.71 4.01 -14.40
CA TYR A 1120 -50.01 5.26 -14.67
C TYR A 1120 -49.95 5.55 -16.16
N ALA A 1121 -50.11 6.82 -16.52
CA ALA A 1121 -49.99 7.29 -17.89
C ALA A 1121 -49.27 8.64 -17.94
N LYS A 1122 -48.40 8.81 -18.93
CA LYS A 1122 -47.63 10.02 -19.19
C LYS A 1122 -47.64 10.35 -20.66
N ALA A 1123 -47.89 11.62 -20.99
CA ALA A 1123 -47.78 12.15 -22.34
C ALA A 1123 -46.88 13.38 -22.35
N ALA A 1124 -45.95 13.47 -23.30
CA ALA A 1124 -45.01 14.56 -23.44
C ALA A 1124 -44.94 15.05 -24.89
N LEU A 1125 -44.91 16.36 -25.05
CA LEU A 1125 -44.62 17.07 -26.29
C LEU A 1125 -43.20 17.64 -26.20
N LYS A 1126 -42.33 17.27 -27.13
CA LYS A 1126 -40.93 17.70 -27.19
C LYS A 1126 -40.59 18.41 -28.51
N ILE A 1127 -39.57 19.25 -28.48
CA ILE A 1127 -38.99 19.85 -29.69
C ILE A 1127 -38.28 18.75 -30.49
N PRO A 1128 -38.45 18.68 -31.82
CA PRO A 1128 -37.74 17.72 -32.66
C PRO A 1128 -36.22 17.79 -32.43
N ILE A 1129 -35.58 16.62 -32.31
CA ILE A 1129 -34.13 16.50 -32.04
C ILE A 1129 -33.30 17.19 -33.14
N SER A 1130 -33.83 17.29 -34.36
CA SER A 1130 -33.19 17.97 -35.49
C SER A 1130 -33.04 19.49 -35.36
N VAL A 1131 -33.61 20.12 -34.33
CA VAL A 1131 -33.50 21.57 -34.11
C VAL A 1131 -32.22 21.89 -33.33
N PRO A 1132 -31.25 22.64 -33.90
CA PRO A 1132 -30.02 22.99 -33.19
C PRO A 1132 -30.29 23.75 -31.89
N ALA A 1133 -29.47 23.50 -30.87
CA ALA A 1133 -29.47 24.13 -29.54
C ALA A 1133 -30.66 23.83 -28.60
N VAL A 1134 -31.83 23.44 -29.11
CA VAL A 1134 -33.05 23.20 -28.31
C VAL A 1134 -33.76 21.88 -28.63
N GLY A 1135 -33.20 21.06 -29.53
CA GLY A 1135 -33.74 19.75 -29.89
C GLY A 1135 -33.85 18.83 -28.67
N GLY A 1136 -34.96 18.10 -28.56
CA GLY A 1136 -35.23 17.19 -27.45
C GLY A 1136 -35.84 17.82 -26.20
N MET A 1137 -35.85 19.17 -26.08
CA MET A 1137 -36.45 19.85 -24.93
C MET A 1137 -37.95 19.58 -24.81
N THR A 1138 -38.42 19.27 -23.61
CA THR A 1138 -39.85 19.06 -23.31
C THR A 1138 -40.58 20.39 -23.25
N ILE A 1139 -41.56 20.59 -24.15
CA ILE A 1139 -42.42 21.77 -24.20
C ILE A 1139 -43.50 21.67 -23.12
N ALA A 1140 -44.17 20.53 -23.08
CA ALA A 1140 -45.22 20.22 -22.12
C ALA A 1140 -45.25 18.72 -21.83
N ALA A 1141 -45.48 18.33 -20.58
CA ALA A 1141 -45.77 16.94 -20.21
C ALA A 1141 -46.88 16.89 -19.17
N VAL A 1142 -47.72 15.87 -19.26
CA VAL A 1142 -48.75 15.53 -18.28
C VAL A 1142 -48.52 14.10 -17.85
N ASP A 1143 -48.60 13.87 -16.55
CA ASP A 1143 -48.60 12.54 -15.95
C ASP A 1143 -49.78 12.39 -14.99
N LEU A 1144 -50.35 11.19 -14.93
CA LEU A 1144 -51.48 10.81 -14.09
C LEU A 1144 -51.23 9.41 -13.57
N GLY A 1145 -51.36 9.21 -12.26
CA GLY A 1145 -51.26 7.93 -11.61
C GLY A 1145 -52.38 7.71 -10.60
N ILE A 1146 -52.78 6.45 -10.45
CA ILE A 1146 -53.77 6.02 -9.47
C ILE A 1146 -53.36 4.64 -8.94
N ASN A 1147 -53.39 4.47 -7.63
CA ASN A 1147 -53.17 3.17 -6.99
C ASN A 1147 -54.13 2.96 -5.80
N THR A 1148 -53.92 1.89 -5.03
CA THR A 1148 -54.72 1.55 -3.84
C THR A 1148 -54.65 2.56 -2.71
N GLU A 1149 -53.69 3.48 -2.72
CA GLU A 1149 -53.44 4.46 -1.65
C GLU A 1149 -53.72 5.91 -2.06
N LYS A 1150 -53.51 6.26 -3.34
CA LYS A 1150 -53.55 7.64 -3.82
C LYS A 1150 -53.90 7.79 -5.30
N ILE A 1151 -54.29 9.00 -5.66
CA ILE A 1151 -54.34 9.51 -7.04
C ILE A 1151 -53.46 10.76 -7.14
N TRP A 1152 -52.64 10.86 -8.18
CA TRP A 1152 -51.77 12.00 -8.39
C TRP A 1152 -51.68 12.40 -9.85
N GLY A 1153 -51.33 13.66 -10.08
CA GLY A 1153 -51.13 14.21 -11.41
C GLY A 1153 -50.06 15.28 -11.43
N GLY A 1154 -49.23 15.23 -12.46
CA GLY A 1154 -48.17 16.19 -12.72
C GLY A 1154 -48.40 16.93 -14.04
N PHE A 1155 -48.06 18.21 -14.05
CA PHE A 1155 -47.89 18.98 -15.28
C PHE A 1155 -46.51 19.62 -15.30
N GLN A 1156 -45.87 19.59 -16.46
CA GLN A 1156 -44.62 20.29 -16.74
C GLN A 1156 -44.82 21.15 -17.98
N ALA A 1157 -44.42 22.42 -17.92
CA ALA A 1157 -44.33 23.29 -19.09
C ALA A 1157 -43.06 24.13 -19.01
N LEU A 1158 -42.28 24.18 -20.10
CA LEU A 1158 -41.08 25.02 -20.21
C LEU A 1158 -40.14 24.88 -18.98
N SER A 1159 -39.85 23.64 -18.58
CA SER A 1159 -39.01 23.28 -17.42
C SER A 1159 -39.57 23.63 -16.03
N ILE A 1160 -40.79 24.14 -15.91
CA ILE A 1160 -41.48 24.35 -14.62
C ILE A 1160 -42.46 23.20 -14.40
N ALA A 1161 -42.39 22.57 -13.23
CA ALA A 1161 -43.10 21.34 -12.93
C ALA A 1161 -43.96 21.48 -11.65
N TYR A 1162 -45.27 21.27 -11.78
CA TYR A 1162 -46.26 21.27 -10.69
C TYR A 1162 -46.86 19.87 -10.51
N GLY A 1163 -47.15 19.48 -9.27
CA GLY A 1163 -47.76 18.21 -8.89
C GLY A 1163 -48.96 18.40 -7.97
N ILE A 1164 -49.93 17.51 -8.08
CA ILE A 1164 -51.12 17.43 -7.23
C ILE A 1164 -51.27 15.98 -6.78
N THR A 1165 -51.42 15.73 -5.48
CA THR A 1165 -51.60 14.37 -4.92
C THR A 1165 -52.77 14.36 -3.94
N TYR A 1166 -53.57 13.31 -3.99
CA TYR A 1166 -54.66 13.05 -3.06
C TYR A 1166 -54.56 11.61 -2.54
N TYR A 1167 -54.44 11.44 -1.23
CA TYR A 1167 -54.44 10.14 -0.57
C TYR A 1167 -55.87 9.76 -0.16
N TRP A 1168 -56.25 8.51 -0.35
CA TRP A 1168 -57.60 8.05 0.00
C TRP A 1168 -57.82 8.16 1.51
N GLY A 1169 -58.92 8.81 1.93
CA GLY A 1169 -59.25 8.98 3.34
C GLY A 1169 -58.73 10.28 3.98
N GLU A 1170 -57.87 11.03 3.29
CA GLU A 1170 -57.48 12.38 3.70
C GLU A 1170 -58.50 13.43 3.24
N LEU A 1171 -58.56 14.57 3.96
CA LEU A 1171 -59.48 15.68 3.67
C LEU A 1171 -58.89 16.73 2.73
N ASP A 1172 -57.56 16.79 2.62
CA ASP A 1172 -56.83 17.84 1.89
C ASP A 1172 -56.09 17.28 0.66
N VAL A 1173 -55.67 18.17 -0.24
CA VAL A 1173 -54.95 17.85 -1.48
C VAL A 1173 -53.58 18.51 -1.45
N ASP A 1174 -52.53 17.73 -1.69
CA ASP A 1174 -51.14 18.20 -1.66
C ASP A 1174 -50.70 18.81 -2.99
N PHE A 1175 -50.13 20.01 -2.94
CA PHE A 1175 -49.55 20.70 -4.10
C PHE A 1175 -48.03 20.78 -3.98
N THR A 1176 -47.32 20.22 -4.95
CA THR A 1176 -45.85 20.12 -4.92
C THR A 1176 -45.19 20.73 -6.16
N THR A 1177 -43.92 21.13 -6.04
CA THR A 1177 -43.13 21.71 -7.14
C THR A 1177 -41.76 21.05 -7.21
N GLY A 1178 -41.18 20.96 -8.41
CA GLY A 1178 -39.84 20.39 -8.59
C GLY A 1178 -39.75 18.90 -8.27
N ALA A 1179 -38.76 18.50 -7.48
CA ALA A 1179 -38.44 17.10 -7.14
C ALA A 1179 -39.43 16.44 -6.16
N ASN A 1180 -40.25 17.23 -5.45
CA ASN A 1180 -41.16 16.74 -4.39
C ASN A 1180 -42.49 16.19 -4.94
N LYS A 1181 -42.53 15.76 -6.21
CA LYS A 1181 -43.75 15.20 -6.82
C LYS A 1181 -43.92 13.73 -6.44
N ALA A 1182 -45.17 13.30 -6.26
CA ALA A 1182 -45.47 11.88 -6.10
C ALA A 1182 -44.99 11.08 -7.33
N LYS A 1183 -44.35 9.94 -7.06
CA LYS A 1183 -43.74 9.08 -8.08
C LYS A 1183 -44.52 7.77 -8.22
N PRO A 1184 -44.55 7.18 -9.43
CA PRO A 1184 -45.09 5.83 -9.65
C PRO A 1184 -44.30 4.76 -8.91
N THR A 1185 -44.96 3.65 -8.58
CA THR A 1185 -44.36 2.48 -7.91
C THR A 1185 -43.59 1.60 -8.89
N PHE A 1186 -44.03 1.55 -10.17
CA PHE A 1186 -43.41 0.73 -11.23
C PHE A 1186 -42.90 1.60 -12.41
N PRO A 1187 -41.96 2.53 -12.20
CA PRO A 1187 -41.44 3.40 -13.25
C PRO A 1187 -40.81 2.63 -14.43
N ASP A 1188 -40.23 1.46 -14.19
CA ASP A 1188 -39.54 0.63 -15.19
C ASP A 1188 -40.48 0.11 -16.30
N LEU A 1189 -41.76 -0.03 -16.00
CA LEU A 1189 -42.76 -0.47 -16.98
C LEU A 1189 -43.01 0.57 -18.09
N LEU A 1190 -42.56 1.81 -17.92
CA LEU A 1190 -42.75 2.90 -18.90
C LEU A 1190 -41.87 2.80 -20.15
N GLY A 1191 -41.09 1.73 -20.30
CA GLY A 1191 -40.37 1.43 -21.53
C GLY A 1191 -39.15 2.32 -21.75
N GLN A 1192 -38.58 2.87 -20.68
CA GLN A 1192 -37.18 3.27 -20.67
C GLN A 1192 -36.39 1.98 -20.46
N LYS A 1193 -35.70 1.47 -21.49
CA LYS A 1193 -34.61 0.52 -21.24
C LYS A 1193 -33.58 1.33 -20.43
N ASP A 1194 -33.35 0.89 -19.20
CA ASP A 1194 -32.31 1.36 -18.29
C ASP A 1194 -32.18 2.89 -18.20
N LEU A 1195 -33.20 3.52 -17.58
CA LEU A 1195 -32.97 4.75 -16.81
C LEU A 1195 -33.24 4.36 -15.35
N PRO A 1196 -32.28 4.59 -14.44
CA PRO A 1196 -32.42 4.20 -13.05
C PRO A 1196 -33.71 4.76 -12.47
N ILE A 1197 -34.42 3.92 -11.74
CA ILE A 1197 -35.30 4.37 -10.67
C ILE A 1197 -34.41 5.28 -9.80
N TYR A 1198 -34.59 6.60 -9.93
CA TYR A 1198 -34.46 7.66 -8.91
C TYR A 1198 -34.27 9.04 -9.60
N TYR A 1199 -35.43 9.71 -9.82
CA TYR A 1199 -35.69 11.16 -9.66
C TYR A 1199 -35.14 11.83 -8.40
#